data_AF-B9FU46-F1
#
_entry.id   AF-B9FU46-F1
#
_cell.length_a   1.000
_cell.length_b   1.000
_cell.length_c   1.000
_cell.angle_alpha   90.00
_cell.angle_beta   90.00
_cell.angle_gamma   90.00
#
_symmetry.space_group_name_H-M   'P 1'
#
loop_
_entity.id
_entity.type
_entity.pdbx_description
1 polymer ?
#
loop_
_entity_poly.entity_id
_entity_poly.type
_entity_poly.pdbx_seq_one_letter_code
_entity_poly.pdbx_strand_id
1 'polypeptide(L)'
;MLFAEDTTSSSVRANAIANAKLSGDGHVNDSRETGVSGLDEELTSPGTLSRRSTNETRRISDDTIKEMVASSGKKHLLTTEVESILKDLWKKEARFCMLLCDFQQNTLSVSEKRRGYEMFFLKNLLVAPNRFRPSISSSLGIMEHPQNVLLSKVQESNLALQQSIAASNHMEVLRRWMDLQRNVNVLYDSSKGLSKNEKNANGIRQLLEKKEGILRQKMMGKRVNYACRSVISPDPYLAVNEIGIPPVFATRLTYPEKVTPWNARKLQEAINNGADIHPGATHYRDNNNMYKLQAAPPKRRAIAKMLPASRGSISQPGKDPKCEFESKVVYRHLQDGDVVLVNRQPTLHKPSMMAHVVRVLPGEKTIRMHYANCSTYNADFDGDEMNVHFPQDEISRAEAINIVDANKQYIGPRSGDAVRGLIQDHIIGAVLLTKLDTFLSREEYNQLVYGSVLSSTRRSGQFGKKISIIMDDDALEPVPPAIWKPKPLWTGKQVITTILNHVTKGRPPFTVEKKGRIEKEYLIPEERNGDKVKTINPSEQVLYVHDNELIKGMIDKAQFGNYGIVHTVHELYGPETAGVLLSSFSRLFTMVLQLHGFTCGVDDLLLSQESDMTREEILGKSEKHSKIVHINFTRPKKDDKAEAKAEDIRPKEGDEAEDTRPKEGDEAEDTRPKEDHEAEDSTHPKEDHEAEDSTHPKEDHEAEGDDEDQMKLQMEVEKIIRRNGESATVILDRNMSSELNTLTSKVNKKVFPYGLRKPFPGNCLSLMTQTGAKGGLVNMTQISSLLGQQELEGKRVPRMISGKTLPCFPPWDTSSRAGGFIGDRFLTGLRPQEYYFHCMAGREGLVDTAVKTSRSGYLQRCLIKSLESLKVSYDHTFCYGEDGVDVLKTSFLDDKFRELSDNRRALLGKLDSHNDKHLLLNPNGYISELPEKLIENAMEFLKSKRNEKGRYDIKEKELMKLLKVKYISSLVDPGEAVGVVAAQSIGEPSTQMT
;
A
#
# COMPACT_ATOMS: atom_id res chain seq x y z
N MET A 1 -7.95 -9.33 30.14
CA MET A 1 -7.82 -10.21 31.32
C MET A 1 -6.49 -10.93 31.13
N LEU A 2 -5.69 -11.13 32.20
CA LEU A 2 -4.20 -11.17 32.36
C LEU A 2 -4.02 -9.86 33.13
N PHE A 3 -4.26 -9.93 34.45
CA PHE A 3 -3.83 -8.97 35.43
C PHE A 3 -2.33 -9.19 35.71
N ALA A 4 -1.53 -8.14 35.51
CA ALA A 4 -0.20 -8.02 36.08
C ALA A 4 -0.14 -6.77 36.98
N GLU A 5 -0.30 -7.05 38.28
CA GLU A 5 0.31 -6.41 39.45
C GLU A 5 0.43 -4.87 39.53
N ASP A 6 -0.44 -4.31 40.38
CA ASP A 6 -0.27 -3.02 41.04
C ASP A 6 1.09 -2.93 41.77
N THR A 7 2.06 -2.25 41.15
CA THR A 7 3.24 -1.73 41.85
C THR A 7 3.09 -0.22 42.09
N THR A 8 2.48 0.07 43.24
CA THR A 8 2.74 1.22 44.13
C THR A 8 3.31 2.50 43.47
N SER A 9 2.42 3.29 42.87
CA SER A 9 2.62 4.69 42.45
C SER A 9 2.87 5.69 43.59
N SER A 10 3.24 5.22 44.79
CA SER A 10 3.50 6.03 45.98
C SER A 10 4.98 6.43 46.14
N SER A 11 5.94 5.71 45.52
CA SER A 11 7.37 5.99 45.70
C SER A 11 7.89 7.16 44.86
N VAL A 12 7.30 7.42 43.70
CA VAL A 12 7.71 8.53 42.82
C VAL A 12 7.20 9.89 43.32
N ARG A 13 6.08 9.93 44.04
CA ARG A 13 5.54 11.16 44.64
C ARG A 13 6.32 11.66 45.85
N ALA A 14 7.05 10.79 46.56
CA ALA A 14 7.80 11.17 47.75
C ALA A 14 9.11 11.92 47.43
N ASN A 15 9.76 11.61 46.29
CA ASN A 15 11.08 12.16 45.96
C ASN A 15 11.05 13.54 45.29
N ALA A 16 9.91 14.00 44.77
CA ALA A 16 9.80 15.33 44.17
C ALA A 16 9.61 16.46 45.21
N ILE A 17 9.26 16.13 46.46
CA ILE A 17 8.96 17.12 47.52
C ILE A 17 10.16 17.33 48.47
N ALA A 18 11.18 16.47 48.42
CA ALA A 18 12.26 16.48 49.42
C ALA A 18 13.43 17.45 49.16
N ASN A 19 13.55 18.07 47.97
CA ASN A 19 14.79 18.79 47.59
C ASN A 19 14.69 20.33 47.46
N ALA A 20 13.63 20.97 47.94
CA ALA A 20 13.59 22.44 48.06
C ALA A 20 13.85 22.87 49.51
N LYS A 21 15.12 22.91 49.91
CA LYS A 21 15.54 23.58 51.15
C LYS A 21 15.32 25.09 51.01
N LEU A 22 14.52 25.63 51.92
CA LEU A 22 14.30 27.05 52.16
C LEU A 22 15.63 27.76 52.49
N SER A 23 15.93 28.84 51.76
CA SER A 23 16.72 29.95 52.29
C SER A 23 15.73 31.07 52.63
N GLY A 24 15.71 31.47 53.89
CA GLY A 24 14.90 32.58 54.38
C GLY A 24 15.59 33.90 54.08
N ASP A 25 14.82 34.90 53.70
CA ASP A 25 15.30 36.27 53.60
C ASP A 25 14.78 37.09 54.78
N GLY A 26 15.76 37.60 55.53
CA GLY A 26 15.58 38.49 56.65
C GLY A 26 15.36 39.93 56.21
N HIS A 27 14.71 40.67 57.10
CA HIS A 27 14.64 42.12 57.12
C HIS A 27 16.01 42.78 56.91
N VAL A 28 16.11 43.70 55.95
CA VAL A 28 17.01 44.86 56.03
C VAL A 28 16.26 46.09 55.54
N ASN A 29 15.90 46.95 56.50
CA ASN A 29 15.68 48.37 56.25
C ASN A 29 17.03 49.00 55.91
N ASP A 30 17.10 49.83 54.88
CA ASP A 30 17.86 51.06 55.04
C ASP A 30 17.31 52.20 54.19
N SER A 31 17.38 53.37 54.80
CA SER A 31 16.84 54.65 54.39
C SER A 31 17.97 55.59 53.94
N ARG A 32 17.75 56.37 52.87
CA ARG A 32 17.92 57.84 52.86
C ARG A 32 17.83 58.45 51.46
N GLU A 33 16.89 59.39 51.37
CA GLU A 33 16.99 60.75 50.80
C GLU A 33 17.69 61.00 49.46
N THR A 34 16.99 61.61 48.50
CA THR A 34 16.99 63.08 48.29
C THR A 34 16.16 63.49 47.05
N GLY A 35 15.47 64.63 47.13
CA GLY A 35 15.61 65.65 46.07
C GLY A 35 14.49 65.92 45.04
N VAL A 36 13.39 66.54 45.48
CA VAL A 36 12.94 67.89 45.03
C VAL A 36 12.57 68.14 43.53
N SER A 37 11.24 68.28 43.34
CA SER A 37 10.45 69.33 42.63
C SER A 37 10.74 69.78 41.19
N GLY A 38 9.65 70.01 40.43
CA GLY A 38 9.49 71.29 39.72
C GLY A 38 8.69 71.26 38.41
N LEU A 39 7.47 71.79 38.48
CA LEU A 39 6.83 72.74 37.54
C LEU A 39 6.23 72.23 36.20
N ASP A 40 4.88 72.16 36.21
CA ASP A 40 3.97 73.14 35.59
C ASP A 40 4.06 73.42 34.08
N GLU A 41 2.96 73.14 33.36
CA GLU A 41 1.92 74.13 33.00
C GLU A 41 1.30 73.98 31.57
N GLU A 42 -0.05 74.08 31.57
CA GLU A 42 -0.93 74.70 30.55
C GLU A 42 -1.18 74.02 29.17
N LEU A 43 -2.39 74.03 28.56
CA LEU A 43 -3.71 74.59 28.90
C LEU A 43 -4.77 74.08 27.89
N THR A 44 -6.03 74.26 28.29
CA THR A 44 -7.25 74.54 27.49
C THR A 44 -8.11 73.40 26.93
N SER A 45 -9.17 73.12 27.70
CA SER A 45 -10.55 72.98 27.21
C SER A 45 -11.32 74.29 27.49
N PRO A 46 -12.43 74.57 26.78
CA PRO A 46 -13.73 74.71 27.47
C PRO A 46 -14.90 74.20 26.58
N GLY A 47 -16.07 73.76 27.05
CA GLY A 47 -16.65 73.62 28.39
C GLY A 47 -18.12 73.17 28.25
N THR A 48 -18.79 73.00 29.40
CA THR A 48 -20.24 73.23 29.71
C THR A 48 -20.99 72.04 30.35
N LEU A 49 -21.07 72.10 31.69
CA LEU A 49 -22.19 71.86 32.63
C LEU A 49 -23.01 70.53 32.64
N SER A 50 -22.71 69.73 33.66
CA SER A 50 -23.59 69.12 34.69
C SER A 50 -25.08 68.85 34.40
N ARG A 51 -25.48 67.58 34.55
CA ARG A 51 -26.65 67.21 35.37
C ARG A 51 -26.48 65.81 35.98
N ARG A 52 -26.49 65.75 37.32
CA ARG A 52 -26.59 64.52 38.13
C ARG A 52 -27.91 63.80 37.88
N SER A 53 -27.87 62.47 37.75
CA SER A 53 -28.90 61.57 38.27
C SER A 53 -28.26 60.23 38.65
N THR A 54 -28.22 59.99 39.96
CA THR A 54 -28.02 58.70 40.62
C THR A 54 -29.01 57.66 40.10
N ASN A 55 -28.54 56.51 39.62
CA ASN A 55 -29.34 55.29 39.52
C ASN A 55 -28.58 54.15 40.19
N GLU A 56 -28.82 53.99 41.49
CA GLU A 56 -28.52 52.76 42.20
C GLU A 56 -29.40 51.63 41.65
N THR A 57 -28.80 50.67 40.94
CA THR A 57 -29.44 49.37 40.69
C THR A 57 -29.53 48.62 42.02
N ARG A 58 -30.73 48.56 42.60
CA ARG A 58 -31.07 47.75 43.78
C ARG A 58 -30.68 46.28 43.52
N ARG A 59 -29.71 45.78 44.30
CA ARG A 59 -29.40 44.35 44.38
C ARG A 59 -30.49 43.64 45.17
N ILE A 60 -30.99 42.52 44.65
CA ILE A 60 -31.88 41.60 45.36
C ILE A 60 -31.07 40.94 46.48
N SER A 61 -31.62 40.83 47.69
CA SER A 61 -30.98 40.16 48.84
C SER A 61 -30.99 38.64 48.68
N ASP A 62 -29.85 37.99 48.88
CA ASP A 62 -29.63 36.54 48.75
C ASP A 62 -30.50 35.67 49.68
N ASP A 63 -31.07 36.26 50.73
CA ASP A 63 -31.83 35.52 51.74
C ASP A 63 -33.26 35.17 51.31
N THR A 64 -33.85 35.95 50.40
CA THR A 64 -35.21 35.70 49.87
C THR A 64 -35.24 34.57 48.85
N ILE A 65 -34.10 34.24 48.23
CA ILE A 65 -33.97 33.19 47.22
C ILE A 65 -33.68 31.82 47.88
N LYS A 66 -33.01 31.82 49.04
CA LYS A 66 -32.73 30.60 49.82
C LYS A 66 -33.99 29.94 50.39
N GLU A 67 -35.02 30.71 50.73
CA GLU A 67 -36.26 30.18 51.31
C GLU A 67 -37.14 29.42 50.29
N MET A 68 -37.09 29.78 49.00
CA MET A 68 -37.97 29.18 47.98
C MET A 68 -37.45 27.85 47.40
N VAL A 69 -36.16 27.55 47.52
CA VAL A 69 -35.52 26.34 46.97
C VAL A 69 -35.65 25.13 47.92
N ALA A 70 -36.14 25.33 49.14
CA ALA A 70 -36.26 24.29 50.17
C ALA A 70 -37.38 23.26 49.95
N SER A 71 -38.26 23.43 48.95
CA SER A 71 -39.46 22.60 48.74
C SER A 71 -39.30 21.41 47.78
N SER A 72 -38.15 21.27 47.13
CA SER A 72 -37.80 20.10 46.31
C SER A 72 -36.47 19.57 46.83
N GLY A 73 -36.42 18.33 47.32
CA GLY A 73 -35.25 17.74 48.01
C GLY A 73 -33.94 17.67 47.21
N LYS A 74 -33.82 18.37 46.06
CA LYS A 74 -32.59 18.65 45.34
C LYS A 74 -32.36 20.17 45.30
N LYS A 75 -31.35 20.65 46.03
CA LYS A 75 -30.95 22.06 46.04
C LYS A 75 -30.37 22.44 44.67
N HIS A 76 -31.12 23.19 43.87
CA HIS A 76 -30.62 23.76 42.62
C HIS A 76 -29.77 24.99 42.93
N LEU A 77 -28.46 24.91 42.68
CA LEU A 77 -27.54 26.04 42.85
C LEU A 77 -27.68 27.02 41.68
N LEU A 78 -27.70 28.33 41.98
CA LEU A 78 -27.67 29.35 40.94
C LEU A 78 -26.25 29.50 40.37
N THR A 79 -26.14 29.92 39.11
CA THR A 79 -24.84 30.12 38.43
C THR A 79 -23.96 31.15 39.14
N THR A 80 -24.56 32.17 39.75
CA THR A 80 -23.87 33.20 40.57
C THR A 80 -23.34 32.64 41.88
N GLU A 81 -24.06 31.72 42.52
CA GLU A 81 -23.58 31.02 43.72
C GLU A 81 -22.37 30.14 43.37
N VAL A 82 -22.43 29.45 42.22
CA VAL A 82 -21.30 28.65 41.71
C VAL A 82 -20.09 29.54 41.39
N GLU A 83 -20.28 30.72 40.80
CA GLU A 83 -19.20 31.70 40.56
C GLU A 83 -18.56 32.14 41.89
N SER A 84 -19.36 32.41 42.92
CA SER A 84 -18.84 32.78 44.25
C SER A 84 -18.04 31.65 44.90
N ILE A 85 -18.53 30.41 44.82
CA ILE A 85 -17.84 29.23 45.37
C ILE A 85 -16.48 29.04 44.68
N LEU A 86 -16.44 29.12 43.35
CA LEU A 86 -15.20 28.97 42.59
C LEU A 86 -14.23 30.14 42.83
N LYS A 87 -14.74 31.35 43.01
CA LYS A 87 -13.93 32.51 43.40
C LYS A 87 -13.26 32.31 44.76
N ASP A 88 -13.99 31.78 45.74
CA ASP A 88 -13.44 31.49 47.06
C ASP A 88 -12.42 30.35 47.01
N LEU A 89 -12.65 29.34 46.17
CA LEU A 89 -11.71 28.25 45.92
C LEU A 89 -10.40 28.77 45.32
N TRP A 90 -10.45 29.60 44.26
CA TRP A 90 -9.27 30.19 43.63
C TRP A 90 -8.53 31.16 44.56
N LYS A 91 -9.22 31.73 45.56
CA LYS A 91 -8.62 32.58 46.59
C LYS A 91 -7.92 31.79 47.69
N LYS A 92 -8.51 30.68 48.14
CA LYS A 92 -7.98 29.82 49.22
C LYS A 92 -6.91 28.85 48.74
N GLU A 93 -7.17 28.18 47.62
CA GLU A 93 -6.32 27.12 47.04
C GLU A 93 -5.65 27.57 45.74
N ALA A 94 -5.14 28.81 45.73
CA ALA A 94 -4.53 29.41 44.54
C ALA A 94 -3.37 28.56 43.99
N ARG A 95 -2.53 27.97 44.86
CA ARG A 95 -1.38 27.16 44.46
C ARG A 95 -1.77 25.88 43.72
N PHE A 96 -2.85 25.22 44.16
CA PHE A 96 -3.38 24.04 43.49
C PHE A 96 -4.06 24.41 42.16
N CYS A 97 -4.87 25.47 42.16
CA CYS A 97 -5.53 25.96 40.95
C CYS A 97 -4.53 26.44 39.88
N MET A 98 -3.37 26.95 40.31
CA MET A 98 -2.27 27.32 39.41
C MET A 98 -1.70 26.12 38.65
N LEU A 99 -1.49 24.98 39.32
CA LEU A 99 -1.00 23.76 38.68
C LEU A 99 -1.97 23.22 37.61
N LEU A 100 -3.26 23.48 37.76
CA LEU A 100 -4.29 23.08 36.80
C LEU A 100 -4.34 23.98 35.55
N CYS A 101 -4.00 25.27 35.69
CA CYS A 101 -4.17 26.25 34.61
C CYS A 101 -2.86 26.64 33.90
N ASP A 102 -1.70 26.44 34.54
CA ASP A 102 -0.38 26.90 34.07
C ASP A 102 0.63 25.73 34.03
N PHE A 103 0.42 24.80 33.10
CA PHE A 103 1.28 23.61 32.94
C PHE A 103 2.70 23.96 32.46
N GLN A 104 2.86 25.10 31.76
CA GLN A 104 4.14 25.54 31.18
C GLN A 104 4.90 26.56 32.06
N GLN A 105 4.37 26.90 33.24
CA GLN A 105 4.95 27.84 34.22
C GLN A 105 5.35 29.21 33.65
N ASN A 106 4.68 29.69 32.60
CA ASN A 106 5.08 30.91 31.90
C ASN A 106 4.04 32.04 32.05
N THR A 107 4.53 33.21 32.46
CA THR A 107 3.99 34.54 32.09
C THR A 107 2.59 34.94 32.56
N LEU A 108 2.20 34.70 33.81
CA LEU A 108 1.03 35.38 34.40
C LEU A 108 1.35 35.96 35.77
N SER A 109 0.92 37.20 36.03
CA SER A 109 1.08 37.84 37.35
C SER A 109 0.23 37.12 38.40
N VAL A 110 0.64 37.18 39.68
CA VAL A 110 -0.12 36.56 40.81
C VAL A 110 -1.57 37.09 40.88
N SER A 111 -1.81 38.31 40.39
CA SER A 111 -3.13 38.95 40.32
C SER A 111 -4.03 38.34 39.23
N GLU A 112 -3.50 38.12 38.02
CA GLU A 112 -4.24 37.47 36.92
C GLU A 112 -4.52 36.00 37.23
N LYS A 113 -3.60 35.34 37.93
CA LYS A 113 -3.73 33.95 38.40
C LYS A 113 -4.88 33.75 39.40
N ARG A 114 -5.18 34.75 40.24
CA ARG A 114 -6.33 34.73 41.18
C ARG A 114 -7.69 34.94 40.52
N ARG A 115 -7.73 35.39 39.26
CA ARG A 115 -8.96 35.53 38.46
C ARG A 115 -9.24 34.34 37.53
N GLY A 116 -8.46 33.26 37.62
CA GLY A 116 -8.61 32.09 36.76
C GLY A 116 -10.03 31.48 36.74
N TYR A 117 -10.80 31.58 37.82
CA TYR A 117 -12.19 31.09 37.86
C TYR A 117 -13.11 31.72 36.80
N GLU A 118 -12.80 32.93 36.30
CA GLU A 118 -13.60 33.64 35.30
C GLU A 118 -13.64 32.90 33.95
N MET A 119 -12.67 32.02 33.66
CA MET A 119 -12.62 31.27 32.39
C MET A 119 -13.79 30.30 32.21
N PHE A 120 -14.44 29.88 33.29
CA PHE A 120 -15.57 28.96 33.26
C PHE A 120 -16.92 29.65 33.01
N PHE A 121 -16.97 30.99 33.08
CA PHE A 121 -18.20 31.76 32.97
C PHE A 121 -18.17 32.71 31.77
N LEU A 122 -19.18 32.60 30.91
CA LEU A 122 -19.32 33.45 29.73
C LEU A 122 -20.23 34.64 30.04
N LYS A 123 -19.64 35.81 30.26
CA LYS A 123 -20.40 37.09 30.40
C LYS A 123 -20.71 37.72 29.05
N ASN A 124 -19.79 37.58 28.08
CA ASN A 124 -19.90 38.12 26.74
C ASN A 124 -19.73 37.00 25.70
N LEU A 125 -20.53 37.04 24.63
CA LEU A 125 -20.43 36.09 23.52
C LEU A 125 -19.76 36.76 22.31
N LEU A 126 -18.69 36.15 21.79
CA LEU A 126 -18.01 36.64 20.59
C LEU A 126 -18.75 36.16 19.34
N VAL A 127 -19.03 37.08 18.42
CA VAL A 127 -19.72 36.78 17.16
C VAL A 127 -18.72 36.78 16.01
N ALA A 128 -18.70 35.69 15.23
CA ALA A 128 -17.80 35.56 14.09
C ALA A 128 -18.08 36.63 13.01
N PRO A 129 -17.04 37.21 12.37
CA PRO A 129 -17.21 38.14 11.25
C PRO A 129 -18.07 37.59 10.11
N ASN A 130 -18.74 38.47 9.37
CA ASN A 130 -19.68 38.08 8.30
C ASN A 130 -19.05 37.20 7.20
N ARG A 131 -17.74 37.35 6.93
CA ARG A 131 -17.01 36.49 5.97
C ARG A 131 -17.08 35.00 6.31
N PHE A 132 -17.18 34.66 7.60
CA PHE A 132 -17.25 33.27 8.08
C PHE A 132 -18.68 32.75 8.24
N ARG A 133 -19.68 33.61 8.01
CA ARG A 133 -21.11 33.27 8.05
C ARG A 133 -21.81 33.80 6.79
N PRO A 134 -21.36 33.41 5.58
CA PRO A 134 -21.96 33.87 4.35
C PRO A 134 -23.39 33.35 4.20
N SER A 135 -24.25 34.10 3.52
CA SER A 135 -25.56 33.60 3.09
C SER A 135 -25.37 32.49 2.07
N ILE A 136 -26.24 31.47 2.14
CA ILE A 136 -26.15 30.29 1.29
C ILE A 136 -27.21 30.46 0.19
N SER A 137 -26.77 30.67 -1.05
CA SER A 137 -27.67 30.67 -2.20
C SER A 137 -27.97 29.22 -2.61
N SER A 138 -29.21 28.78 -2.41
CA SER A 138 -29.71 27.52 -2.96
C SER A 138 -30.56 27.81 -4.20
N SER A 139 -30.87 26.78 -5.00
CA SER A 139 -31.82 26.88 -6.13
C SER A 139 -33.21 27.36 -5.71
N LEU A 140 -33.54 27.24 -4.42
CA LEU A 140 -34.79 27.66 -3.78
C LEU A 140 -34.76 29.08 -3.19
N GLY A 141 -33.64 29.81 -3.31
CA GLY A 141 -33.48 31.17 -2.79
C GLY A 141 -32.26 31.37 -1.88
N ILE A 142 -32.09 32.60 -1.39
CA ILE A 142 -31.02 32.96 -0.45
C ILE A 142 -31.46 32.55 0.95
N MET A 143 -30.74 31.60 1.55
CA MET A 143 -30.95 31.15 2.93
C MET A 143 -29.93 31.79 3.87
N GLU A 144 -30.35 32.03 5.09
CA GLU A 144 -29.47 32.49 6.16
C GLU A 144 -28.53 31.36 6.65
N HIS A 145 -27.33 31.74 7.10
CA HIS A 145 -26.36 30.80 7.64
C HIS A 145 -26.88 30.15 8.96
N PRO A 146 -26.74 28.82 9.16
CA PRO A 146 -27.24 28.12 10.34
C PRO A 146 -26.79 28.71 11.69
N GLN A 147 -25.56 29.22 11.76
CA GLN A 147 -25.03 29.86 12.97
C GLN A 147 -25.77 31.16 13.31
N ASN A 148 -26.25 31.92 12.33
CA ASN A 148 -26.99 33.16 12.59
C ASN A 148 -28.38 32.87 13.17
N VAL A 149 -29.01 31.78 12.74
CA VAL A 149 -30.29 31.31 13.31
C VAL A 149 -30.13 31.00 14.80
N LEU A 150 -29.04 30.33 15.19
CA LEU A 150 -28.75 30.03 16.60
C LEU A 150 -28.39 31.29 17.40
N LEU A 151 -27.62 32.21 16.83
CA LEU A 151 -27.28 33.49 17.47
C LEU A 151 -28.53 34.37 17.69
N SER A 152 -29.44 34.40 16.71
CA SER A 152 -30.71 35.14 16.82
C SER A 152 -31.56 34.61 17.96
N LYS A 153 -31.65 33.28 18.14
CA LYS A 153 -32.33 32.67 19.30
C LYS A 153 -31.70 33.06 20.64
N VAL A 154 -30.37 33.13 20.72
CA VAL A 154 -29.66 33.59 21.93
C VAL A 154 -30.00 35.06 22.22
N GLN A 155 -30.01 35.90 21.18
CA GLN A 155 -30.37 37.32 21.30
C GLN A 155 -31.82 37.50 21.76
N GLU A 156 -32.77 36.76 21.18
CA GLU A 156 -34.19 36.78 21.57
C GLU A 156 -34.38 36.36 23.03
N SER A 157 -33.72 35.28 23.47
CA SER A 157 -33.77 34.85 24.88
C SER A 157 -33.14 35.85 25.85
N ASN A 158 -32.07 36.54 25.43
CA ASN A 158 -31.44 37.58 26.25
C ASN A 158 -32.36 38.80 26.42
N LEU A 159 -33.04 39.24 25.34
CA LEU A 159 -34.04 40.30 25.39
C LEU A 159 -35.25 39.92 26.27
N ALA A 160 -35.74 38.68 26.15
CA ALA A 160 -36.84 38.17 26.97
C ALA A 160 -36.47 38.13 28.46
N LEU A 161 -35.24 37.71 28.79
CA LEU A 161 -34.74 37.73 30.17
C LEU A 161 -34.69 39.16 30.72
N GLN A 162 -34.21 40.12 29.94
CA GLN A 162 -34.17 41.54 30.33
C GLN A 162 -35.56 42.10 30.62
N GLN A 163 -36.57 41.73 29.82
CA GLN A 163 -37.97 42.13 30.03
C GLN A 163 -38.56 41.51 31.32
N SER A 164 -38.31 40.23 31.60
CA SER A 164 -38.78 39.57 32.82
C SER A 164 -38.11 40.11 34.10
N ILE A 165 -36.84 40.54 34.02
CA ILE A 165 -36.15 41.22 35.11
C ILE A 165 -36.82 42.57 35.41
N ALA A 166 -37.22 43.32 34.38
CA ALA A 166 -37.94 44.59 34.55
C ALA A 166 -39.35 44.41 35.15
N ALA A 167 -39.99 43.26 34.91
CA ALA A 167 -41.30 42.91 35.43
C ALA A 167 -41.29 42.33 36.88
N SER A 168 -40.12 42.17 37.51
CA SER A 168 -39.94 41.66 38.88
C SER A 168 -40.59 40.28 39.19
N ASN A 169 -40.75 39.41 38.18
CA ASN A 169 -41.34 38.08 38.37
C ASN A 169 -40.25 37.00 38.57
N HIS A 170 -39.94 36.66 39.83
CA HIS A 170 -38.79 35.82 40.20
C HIS A 170 -38.78 34.41 39.58
N MET A 171 -39.93 33.73 39.52
CA MET A 171 -40.00 32.39 38.92
C MET A 171 -39.79 32.40 37.41
N GLU A 172 -40.27 33.45 36.75
CA GLU A 172 -40.13 33.60 35.31
C GLU A 172 -38.68 33.94 34.92
N VAL A 173 -38.00 34.77 35.72
CA VAL A 173 -36.58 35.08 35.52
C VAL A 173 -35.72 33.80 35.55
N LEU A 174 -35.95 32.90 36.52
CA LEU A 174 -35.22 31.63 36.59
C LEU A 174 -35.46 30.75 35.36
N ARG A 175 -36.71 30.65 34.90
CA ARG A 175 -37.06 29.89 33.70
C ARG A 175 -36.40 30.47 32.44
N ARG A 176 -36.45 31.80 32.26
CA ARG A 176 -35.83 32.49 31.13
C ARG A 176 -34.31 32.39 31.15
N TRP A 177 -33.69 32.40 32.34
CA TRP A 177 -32.26 32.18 32.50
C TRP A 177 -31.85 30.77 32.05
N MET A 178 -32.64 29.74 32.41
CA MET A 178 -32.41 28.37 31.94
C MET A 178 -32.57 28.24 30.42
N ASP A 179 -33.54 28.94 29.83
CA ASP A 179 -33.72 28.96 28.37
C ASP A 179 -32.55 29.66 27.66
N LEU A 180 -32.02 30.76 28.20
CA LEU A 180 -30.81 31.41 27.69
C LEU A 180 -29.60 30.47 27.74
N GLN A 181 -29.36 29.81 28.87
CA GLN A 181 -28.29 28.82 29.01
C GLN A 181 -28.47 27.67 28.01
N ARG A 182 -29.71 27.23 27.76
CA ARG A 182 -30.01 26.18 26.76
C ARG A 182 -29.64 26.64 25.35
N ASN A 183 -30.02 27.85 24.95
CA ASN A 183 -29.72 28.35 23.60
C ASN A 183 -28.21 28.56 23.39
N VAL A 184 -27.49 29.02 24.41
CA VAL A 184 -26.02 29.09 24.39
C VAL A 184 -25.41 27.68 24.31
N ASN A 185 -25.93 26.71 25.05
CA ASN A 185 -25.48 25.32 24.96
C ASN A 185 -25.67 24.76 23.56
N VAL A 186 -26.83 24.95 22.92
CA VAL A 186 -27.10 24.46 21.56
C VAL A 186 -26.21 25.13 20.51
N LEU A 187 -25.84 26.40 20.69
CA LEU A 187 -24.89 27.10 19.82
C LEU A 187 -23.51 26.42 19.81
N TYR A 188 -22.99 26.06 20.99
CA TYR A 188 -21.68 25.40 21.11
C TYR A 188 -21.75 23.89 20.84
N ASP A 189 -22.76 23.21 21.39
CA ASP A 189 -22.95 21.76 21.34
C ASP A 189 -24.44 21.39 21.25
N SER A 190 -24.88 21.01 20.05
CA SER A 190 -26.27 20.63 19.82
C SER A 190 -26.69 19.34 20.52
N SER A 191 -25.75 18.49 20.97
CA SER A 191 -26.08 17.27 21.72
C SER A 191 -26.72 17.55 23.09
N LYS A 192 -26.47 18.73 23.65
CA LYS A 192 -27.06 19.23 24.90
C LYS A 192 -28.48 19.79 24.72
N GLY A 193 -29.01 19.81 23.49
CA GLY A 193 -30.40 20.19 23.20
C GLY A 193 -31.41 19.17 23.73
N LEU A 194 -32.61 19.62 24.11
CA LEU A 194 -33.66 18.74 24.63
C LEU A 194 -34.56 18.20 23.51
N SER A 195 -34.81 19.00 22.48
CA SER A 195 -35.65 18.63 21.33
C SER A 195 -34.87 17.90 20.23
N LYS A 196 -35.52 16.96 19.51
CA LYS A 196 -34.93 16.28 18.34
C LYS A 196 -34.48 17.27 17.26
N ASN A 197 -35.21 18.37 17.06
CA ASN A 197 -34.85 19.41 16.08
C ASN A 197 -33.63 20.22 16.52
N GLU A 198 -33.42 20.41 17.83
CA GLU A 198 -32.24 21.10 18.38
C GLU A 198 -31.01 20.20 18.31
N LYS A 199 -31.16 18.89 18.51
CA LYS A 199 -30.08 17.89 18.39
C LYS A 199 -29.56 17.74 16.95
N ASN A 200 -30.40 18.06 15.96
CA ASN A 200 -30.03 18.04 14.54
C ASN A 200 -29.39 19.35 14.07
N ALA A 201 -29.34 20.40 14.90
CA ALA A 201 -28.64 21.64 14.55
C ALA A 201 -27.12 21.40 14.51
N ASN A 202 -26.43 22.12 13.62
CA ASN A 202 -24.96 22.10 13.55
C ASN A 202 -24.40 23.16 14.51
N GLY A 203 -24.17 22.78 15.76
CA GLY A 203 -23.40 23.58 16.71
C GLY A 203 -21.92 23.67 16.32
N ILE A 204 -21.18 24.55 16.99
CA ILE A 204 -19.75 24.80 16.70
C ILE A 204 -18.92 23.51 16.88
N ARG A 205 -19.19 22.71 17.92
CA ARG A 205 -18.52 21.42 18.16
C ARG A 205 -18.73 20.44 17.01
N GLN A 206 -19.98 20.30 16.53
CA GLN A 206 -20.33 19.39 15.45
C GLN A 206 -19.65 19.75 14.12
N LEU A 207 -19.38 21.05 13.90
CA LEU A 207 -18.63 21.53 12.74
C LEU A 207 -17.14 21.15 12.79
N LEU A 208 -16.60 20.90 13.99
CA LEU A 208 -15.18 20.55 14.20
C LEU A 208 -14.93 19.03 14.20
N GLU A 209 -15.74 18.25 14.91
CA GLU A 209 -15.43 16.85 15.27
C GLU A 209 -15.77 15.81 14.19
N LYS A 210 -16.73 16.07 13.31
CA LYS A 210 -17.22 15.08 12.33
C LYS A 210 -16.14 14.69 11.31
N LYS A 211 -16.34 13.56 10.60
CA LYS A 211 -15.50 13.18 9.44
C LYS A 211 -15.48 14.28 8.37
N GLU A 212 -16.61 14.95 8.19
CA GLU A 212 -16.80 16.14 7.33
C GLU A 212 -16.49 17.46 8.07
N GLY A 213 -15.97 17.38 9.29
CA GLY A 213 -15.60 18.55 10.08
C GLY A 213 -14.38 19.26 9.53
N ILE A 214 -14.15 20.48 10.02
CA ILE A 214 -13.10 21.40 9.53
C ILE A 214 -11.71 20.74 9.62
N LEU A 215 -11.38 20.11 10.76
CA LEU A 215 -10.03 19.56 10.99
C LEU A 215 -9.67 18.51 9.93
N ARG A 216 -10.58 17.58 9.62
CA ARG A 216 -10.29 16.48 8.69
C ARG A 216 -10.47 16.89 7.24
N GLN A 217 -11.57 17.55 6.89
CA GLN A 217 -11.97 17.79 5.50
C GLN A 217 -11.43 19.10 4.91
N LYS A 218 -11.00 20.05 5.75
CA LYS A 218 -10.55 21.38 5.32
C LYS A 218 -9.12 21.72 5.73
N MET A 219 -8.59 21.10 6.78
CA MET A 219 -7.19 21.28 7.18
C MET A 219 -6.31 20.14 6.67
N MET A 220 -6.59 18.90 7.07
CA MET A 220 -5.78 17.73 6.70
C MET A 220 -5.96 17.35 5.22
N GLY A 221 -7.21 17.20 4.78
CA GLY A 221 -7.54 17.06 3.36
C GLY A 221 -7.99 18.38 2.77
N LYS A 222 -7.55 18.71 1.55
CA LYS A 222 -8.01 19.90 0.81
C LYS A 222 -8.23 19.54 -0.65
N ARG A 223 -9.18 20.24 -1.28
CA ARG A 223 -9.24 20.27 -2.75
C ARG A 223 -8.14 21.20 -3.24
N VAL A 224 -7.39 20.77 -4.24
CA VAL A 224 -6.24 21.49 -4.78
C VAL A 224 -6.54 22.00 -6.19
N ASN A 225 -5.90 23.11 -6.54
CA ASN A 225 -5.85 23.61 -7.92
C ASN A 225 -4.82 22.81 -8.73
N TYR A 226 -4.77 23.02 -10.05
CA TYR A 226 -3.80 22.39 -10.96
C TYR A 226 -3.75 20.86 -10.85
N ALA A 227 -4.94 20.25 -10.79
CA ALA A 227 -5.11 18.81 -10.82
C ALA A 227 -6.20 18.43 -11.83
N CYS A 228 -6.08 17.24 -12.40
CA CYS A 228 -7.11 16.64 -13.26
C CYS A 228 -7.36 15.19 -12.87
N ARG A 229 -8.48 14.64 -13.35
CA ARG A 229 -8.87 13.24 -13.15
C ARG A 229 -9.43 12.71 -14.46
N SER A 230 -9.10 11.47 -14.79
CA SER A 230 -9.68 10.74 -15.91
C SER A 230 -9.57 9.24 -15.66
N VAL A 231 -10.39 8.49 -16.38
CA VAL A 231 -10.19 7.05 -16.59
C VAL A 231 -8.79 6.81 -17.18
N ILE A 232 -8.16 5.72 -16.76
CA ILE A 232 -6.88 5.26 -17.29
C ILE A 232 -7.05 4.23 -18.40
N SER A 233 -6.10 4.19 -19.32
CA SER A 233 -6.03 3.18 -20.37
C SER A 233 -4.60 2.71 -20.54
N PRO A 234 -4.37 1.45 -20.93
CA PRO A 234 -3.02 0.92 -21.06
C PRO A 234 -2.30 1.49 -22.29
N ASP A 235 -0.96 1.57 -22.20
CA ASP A 235 -0.06 1.86 -23.32
C ASP A 235 1.34 1.22 -23.09
N PRO A 236 1.76 0.21 -23.86
CA PRO A 236 3.08 -0.42 -23.76
C PRO A 236 4.23 0.40 -24.38
N TYR A 237 3.94 1.43 -25.16
CA TYR A 237 4.96 2.22 -25.86
C TYR A 237 5.45 3.43 -25.05
N LEU A 238 4.74 3.77 -23.98
CA LEU A 238 5.22 4.72 -22.97
C LEU A 238 6.40 4.12 -22.19
N ALA A 239 7.33 4.97 -21.77
CA ALA A 239 8.31 4.53 -20.79
C ALA A 239 7.61 4.20 -19.46
N VAL A 240 8.25 3.34 -18.67
CA VAL A 240 7.67 2.84 -17.41
C VAL A 240 7.43 3.97 -16.40
N ASN A 241 8.23 5.05 -16.45
CA ASN A 241 8.07 6.28 -15.66
C ASN A 241 7.31 7.41 -16.38
N GLU A 242 6.77 7.17 -17.57
CA GLU A 242 5.99 8.15 -18.32
C GLU A 242 4.49 7.98 -18.06
N ILE A 243 3.76 9.09 -18.12
CA ILE A 243 2.31 9.12 -18.14
C ILE A 243 1.83 9.89 -19.38
N GLY A 244 0.92 9.27 -20.13
CA GLY A 244 0.30 9.87 -21.29
C GLY A 244 -0.82 10.81 -20.88
N ILE A 245 -0.65 12.10 -21.16
CA ILE A 245 -1.64 13.13 -20.84
C ILE A 245 -2.36 13.59 -22.13
N PRO A 246 -3.70 13.60 -22.16
CA PRO A 246 -4.44 14.06 -23.33
C PRO A 246 -4.32 15.59 -23.51
N PRO A 247 -4.41 16.11 -24.74
CA PRO A 247 -4.20 17.54 -25.03
C PRO A 247 -5.23 18.46 -24.34
N VAL A 248 -6.41 17.91 -24.01
CA VAL A 248 -7.47 18.60 -23.27
C VAL A 248 -7.00 19.03 -21.87
N PHE A 249 -6.19 18.20 -21.21
CA PHE A 249 -5.58 18.57 -19.94
C PHE A 249 -4.34 19.40 -20.14
N ALA A 250 -3.52 19.08 -21.14
CA ALA A 250 -2.25 19.77 -21.38
C ALA A 250 -2.43 21.28 -21.66
N THR A 251 -3.50 21.68 -22.37
CA THR A 251 -3.83 23.09 -22.65
C THR A 251 -4.39 23.85 -21.44
N ARG A 252 -4.97 23.15 -20.45
CA ARG A 252 -5.59 23.77 -19.27
C ARG A 252 -4.66 23.85 -18.07
N LEU A 253 -3.82 22.83 -17.88
CA LEU A 253 -2.83 22.81 -16.82
C LEU A 253 -1.64 23.68 -17.22
N THR A 254 -1.24 24.60 -16.35
CA THR A 254 -0.19 25.56 -16.63
C THR A 254 0.89 25.56 -15.58
N TYR A 255 2.11 25.90 -15.99
CA TYR A 255 3.27 26.07 -15.12
C TYR A 255 3.75 27.53 -15.14
N PRO A 256 3.97 28.17 -13.98
CA PRO A 256 4.50 29.53 -13.91
C PRO A 256 6.01 29.54 -14.18
N GLU A 257 6.40 29.51 -15.46
CA GLU A 257 7.81 29.54 -15.84
C GLU A 257 8.35 30.98 -15.79
N LYS A 258 9.42 31.18 -14.99
CA LYS A 258 10.12 32.47 -14.92
C LYS A 258 10.91 32.69 -16.21
N VAL A 259 10.81 33.89 -16.78
CA VAL A 259 11.51 34.25 -18.00
C VAL A 259 12.98 34.50 -17.71
N THR A 260 13.84 33.84 -18.46
CA THR A 260 15.30 33.90 -18.34
C THR A 260 15.93 33.96 -19.74
N PRO A 261 17.22 34.31 -19.85
CA PRO A 261 17.88 34.38 -21.17
C PRO A 261 17.88 33.05 -21.94
N TRP A 262 17.87 31.91 -21.25
CA TRP A 262 17.91 30.58 -21.88
C TRP A 262 16.55 30.08 -22.37
N ASN A 263 15.44 30.47 -21.72
CA ASN A 263 14.10 30.02 -22.10
C ASN A 263 13.25 31.09 -22.81
N ALA A 264 13.71 32.35 -22.90
CA ALA A 264 12.94 33.46 -23.47
C ALA A 264 12.40 33.15 -24.87
N ARG A 265 13.20 32.55 -25.75
CA ARG A 265 12.77 32.18 -27.11
C ARG A 265 11.62 31.16 -27.09
N LYS A 266 11.72 30.14 -26.24
CA LYS A 266 10.69 29.11 -26.07
C LYS A 266 9.38 29.73 -25.53
N LEU A 267 9.48 30.63 -24.56
CA LEU A 267 8.33 31.31 -23.97
C LEU A 267 7.69 32.32 -24.92
N GLN A 268 8.47 32.97 -25.80
CA GLN A 268 7.93 33.79 -26.88
C GLN A 268 7.06 33.00 -27.84
N GLU A 269 7.52 31.81 -28.24
CA GLU A 269 6.76 30.88 -29.08
C GLU A 269 5.47 30.43 -28.37
N ALA A 270 5.55 30.11 -27.07
CA ALA A 270 4.38 29.74 -26.27
C ALA A 270 3.32 30.88 -26.21
N ILE A 271 3.75 32.14 -26.00
CA ILE A 271 2.84 33.30 -26.05
C ILE A 271 2.25 33.48 -27.45
N ASN A 272 3.06 33.32 -28.50
CA ASN A 272 2.61 33.43 -29.89
C ASN A 272 1.57 32.36 -30.25
N ASN A 273 1.64 31.17 -29.64
CA ASN A 273 0.66 30.08 -29.81
C ASN A 273 -0.62 30.33 -29.01
N GLY A 274 -0.52 30.92 -27.81
CA GLY A 274 -1.67 31.30 -26.98
C GLY A 274 -2.30 30.11 -26.24
N ALA A 275 -3.54 30.27 -25.79
CA ALA A 275 -4.20 29.31 -24.89
C ALA A 275 -4.77 28.06 -25.61
N ASP A 276 -5.07 28.16 -26.91
CA ASP A 276 -5.78 27.10 -27.63
C ASP A 276 -4.84 26.11 -28.33
N ILE A 277 -3.63 26.53 -28.67
CA ILE A 277 -2.65 25.72 -29.41
C ILE A 277 -1.59 25.21 -28.44
N HIS A 278 -1.40 23.89 -28.39
CA HIS A 278 -0.33 23.23 -27.63
C HIS A 278 0.91 23.05 -28.53
N PRO A 279 2.14 23.31 -28.04
CA PRO A 279 2.49 23.94 -26.76
C PRO A 279 2.27 25.46 -26.77
N GLY A 280 1.64 26.00 -25.73
CA GLY A 280 1.18 27.40 -25.67
C GLY A 280 1.24 28.02 -24.27
N ALA A 281 0.52 29.12 -24.05
CA ALA A 281 0.44 29.81 -22.76
C ALA A 281 -0.92 30.50 -22.56
N THR A 282 -1.37 30.60 -21.31
CA THR A 282 -2.68 31.17 -20.96
C THR A 282 -2.58 32.58 -20.39
N HIS A 283 -1.65 32.81 -19.47
CA HIS A 283 -1.48 34.07 -18.73
C HIS A 283 -0.01 34.48 -18.71
N TYR A 284 0.22 35.78 -18.49
CA TYR A 284 1.53 36.37 -18.30
C TYR A 284 1.47 37.35 -17.13
N ARG A 285 2.48 37.34 -16.26
CA ARG A 285 2.58 38.21 -15.09
C ARG A 285 3.75 39.19 -15.26
N ASP A 286 3.47 40.46 -14.99
CA ASP A 286 4.44 41.57 -14.97
C ASP A 286 4.26 42.36 -13.67
N ASN A 287 5.31 42.52 -12.87
CA ASN A 287 5.35 43.35 -11.64
C ASN A 287 4.06 43.21 -10.79
N ASN A 288 3.68 41.97 -10.49
CA ASN A 288 2.47 41.52 -9.78
C ASN A 288 1.11 41.57 -10.51
N ASN A 289 1.00 42.25 -11.65
CA ASN A 289 -0.21 42.24 -12.45
C ASN A 289 -0.28 40.99 -13.35
N MET A 290 -1.40 40.26 -13.28
CA MET A 290 -1.65 39.09 -14.11
C MET A 290 -2.52 39.46 -15.32
N TYR A 291 -1.99 39.25 -16.51
CA TYR A 291 -2.68 39.51 -17.78
C TYR A 291 -3.07 38.19 -18.46
N LYS A 292 -4.33 38.05 -18.85
CA LYS A 292 -4.79 36.94 -19.68
C LYS A 292 -4.39 37.20 -21.14
N LEU A 293 -3.81 36.20 -21.79
CA LEU A 293 -3.41 36.31 -23.19
C LEU A 293 -4.66 36.37 -24.09
N GLN A 294 -4.76 37.43 -24.90
CA GLN A 294 -5.89 37.65 -25.80
C GLN A 294 -5.76 36.76 -27.05
N ALA A 295 -6.90 36.33 -27.62
CA ALA A 295 -6.91 35.49 -28.81
C ALA A 295 -6.21 36.15 -30.03
N ALA A 296 -6.27 37.49 -30.12
CA ALA A 296 -5.71 38.27 -31.23
C ALA A 296 -4.18 38.09 -31.37
N PRO A 297 -3.68 37.52 -32.49
CA PRO A 297 -2.25 37.32 -32.74
C PRO A 297 -1.35 38.58 -32.65
N PRO A 298 -1.72 39.78 -33.13
CA PRO A 298 -0.81 40.92 -33.11
C PRO A 298 -0.50 41.41 -31.69
N LYS A 299 -1.47 41.35 -30.79
CA LYS A 299 -1.29 41.72 -29.38
C LYS A 299 -0.39 40.72 -28.65
N ARG A 300 -0.54 39.42 -28.94
CA ARG A 300 0.35 38.37 -28.41
C ARG A 300 1.79 38.56 -28.88
N ARG A 301 2.00 38.87 -30.16
CA ARG A 301 3.33 39.17 -30.71
C ARG A 301 3.98 40.39 -30.04
N ALA A 302 3.21 41.42 -29.71
CA ALA A 302 3.71 42.58 -28.99
C ALA A 302 4.21 42.20 -27.59
N ILE A 303 3.43 41.42 -26.84
CA ILE A 303 3.80 40.90 -25.51
C ILE A 303 5.04 40.00 -25.60
N ALA A 304 5.09 39.08 -26.57
CA ALA A 304 6.23 38.21 -26.77
C ALA A 304 7.54 39.00 -27.03
N LYS A 305 7.48 40.08 -27.83
CA LYS A 305 8.64 40.96 -28.05
C LYS A 305 9.10 41.70 -26.79
N MET A 306 8.22 41.91 -25.81
CA MET A 306 8.54 42.56 -24.53
C MET A 306 9.18 41.60 -23.51
N LEU A 307 9.16 40.28 -23.74
CA LEU A 307 9.76 39.30 -22.81
C LEU A 307 11.28 39.46 -22.65
N PRO A 308 12.10 39.54 -23.71
CA PRO A 308 13.56 39.64 -23.56
C PRO A 308 14.02 40.99 -23.04
N ALA A 309 13.15 42.00 -23.08
CA ALA A 309 13.40 43.32 -22.50
C ALA A 309 13.42 43.29 -20.96
N SER A 310 13.04 42.18 -20.31
CA SER A 310 13.33 41.94 -18.88
C SER A 310 14.80 41.59 -18.64
N ARG A 311 15.70 42.36 -19.25
CA ARG A 311 17.07 42.46 -18.75
C ARG A 311 16.93 43.06 -17.36
N GLY A 312 17.02 42.22 -16.34
CA GLY A 312 17.44 42.68 -15.03
C GLY A 312 18.67 43.54 -15.27
N SER A 313 18.58 44.82 -14.90
CA SER A 313 19.78 45.62 -14.72
C SER A 313 20.67 44.79 -13.80
N ILE A 314 21.83 44.35 -14.27
CA ILE A 314 22.84 43.74 -13.40
C ILE A 314 23.35 44.91 -12.55
N SER A 315 22.61 45.29 -11.52
CA SER A 315 23.18 46.05 -10.42
C SER A 315 24.12 45.11 -9.70
N GLN A 316 25.36 45.54 -9.57
CA GLN A 316 26.42 44.81 -8.90
C GLN A 316 25.94 44.23 -7.57
N PRO A 317 26.38 43.01 -7.19
CA PRO A 317 25.99 42.41 -5.93
C PRO A 317 26.39 43.34 -4.78
N GLY A 318 25.41 43.79 -3.99
CA GLY A 318 25.67 44.40 -2.68
C GLY A 318 25.14 45.81 -2.40
N LYS A 319 24.24 46.41 -3.20
CA LYS A 319 23.76 47.78 -2.90
C LYS A 319 22.28 48.02 -2.56
N ASP A 320 21.35 47.09 -2.75
CA ASP A 320 19.98 47.28 -2.26
C ASP A 320 19.22 45.95 -1.99
N PRO A 321 18.72 45.70 -0.76
CA PRO A 321 17.89 44.53 -0.46
C PRO A 321 16.44 44.62 -1.01
N LYS A 322 16.09 45.73 -1.70
CA LYS A 322 14.76 45.97 -2.31
C LYS A 322 14.76 45.88 -3.85
N CYS A 323 15.89 45.59 -4.50
CA CYS A 323 15.89 45.24 -5.92
C CYS A 323 15.36 43.82 -6.09
N GLU A 324 14.05 43.64 -6.00
CA GLU A 324 13.40 42.42 -6.45
C GLU A 324 13.74 42.23 -7.92
N PHE A 325 14.33 41.07 -8.26
CA PHE A 325 14.44 40.65 -9.65
C PHE A 325 13.03 40.63 -10.25
N GLU A 326 12.67 41.65 -11.02
CA GLU A 326 11.41 41.72 -11.78
C GLU A 326 11.45 40.68 -12.92
N SER A 327 11.38 39.40 -12.55
CA SER A 327 11.27 38.31 -13.52
C SER A 327 9.81 38.19 -13.92
N LYS A 328 9.52 38.58 -15.15
CA LYS A 328 8.29 38.23 -15.85
C LYS A 328 8.01 36.73 -15.75
N VAL A 329 6.76 36.35 -15.57
CA VAL A 329 6.36 34.93 -15.46
C VAL A 329 5.33 34.59 -16.53
N VAL A 330 5.56 33.52 -17.27
CA VAL A 330 4.65 33.02 -18.31
C VAL A 330 4.01 31.74 -17.81
N TYR A 331 2.68 31.69 -17.80
CA TYR A 331 1.91 30.49 -17.50
C TYR A 331 1.78 29.64 -18.76
N ARG A 332 2.85 28.91 -19.08
CA ARG A 332 2.89 28.00 -20.22
C ARG A 332 2.05 26.75 -19.95
N HIS A 333 1.60 26.09 -21.00
CA HIS A 333 0.94 24.79 -20.93
C HIS A 333 1.87 23.71 -20.37
N LEU A 334 1.25 22.63 -19.88
CA LEU A 334 1.93 21.39 -19.57
C LEU A 334 2.55 20.83 -20.87
N GLN A 335 3.81 20.41 -20.81
CA GLN A 335 4.55 19.92 -21.98
C GLN A 335 5.29 18.61 -21.67
N ASP A 336 5.80 17.97 -22.72
CA ASP A 336 6.63 16.77 -22.57
C ASP A 336 7.86 17.07 -21.69
N GLY A 337 8.15 16.16 -20.76
CA GLY A 337 9.25 16.31 -19.81
C GLY A 337 8.88 17.09 -18.52
N ASP A 338 7.67 17.63 -18.40
CA ASP A 338 7.16 18.07 -17.11
C ASP A 338 6.92 16.86 -16.19
N VAL A 339 6.87 17.09 -14.89
CA VAL A 339 6.67 16.02 -13.89
C VAL A 339 5.36 16.26 -13.16
N VAL A 340 4.57 15.20 -13.00
CA VAL A 340 3.28 15.22 -12.34
C VAL A 340 3.18 14.12 -11.30
N LEU A 341 2.44 14.34 -10.23
CA LEU A 341 2.15 13.33 -9.22
C LEU A 341 0.85 12.62 -9.57
N VAL A 342 0.91 11.32 -9.76
CA VAL A 342 -0.23 10.48 -10.13
C VAL A 342 -0.62 9.60 -8.95
N ASN A 343 -1.92 9.61 -8.62
CA ASN A 343 -2.51 8.95 -7.45
C ASN A 343 -3.74 8.13 -7.87
N ARG A 344 -3.80 6.86 -7.43
CA ARG A 344 -5.02 6.05 -7.43
C ARG A 344 -5.68 6.01 -6.05
N GLN A 345 -7.00 6.22 -6.01
CA GLN A 345 -7.81 6.07 -4.79
C GLN A 345 -8.33 4.63 -4.69
N PRO A 346 -8.25 3.96 -3.52
CA PRO A 346 -7.67 4.41 -2.25
C PRO A 346 -6.14 4.34 -2.20
N THR A 347 -5.50 5.28 -1.51
CA THR A 347 -4.04 5.33 -1.33
C THR A 347 -3.66 4.60 -0.04
N LEU A 348 -3.18 3.35 -0.14
CA LEU A 348 -2.86 2.50 1.02
C LEU A 348 -1.37 2.56 1.42
N HIS A 349 -0.48 2.81 0.47
CA HIS A 349 0.96 2.91 0.73
C HIS A 349 1.60 3.99 -0.15
N LYS A 350 2.81 4.44 0.17
CA LYS A 350 3.54 5.48 -0.58
C LYS A 350 3.62 5.22 -2.10
N PRO A 351 3.90 4.00 -2.61
CA PRO A 351 3.89 3.73 -4.06
C PRO A 351 2.54 3.92 -4.79
N SER A 352 1.42 4.11 -4.07
CA SER A 352 0.13 4.46 -4.68
C SER A 352 0.05 5.93 -5.09
N MET A 353 1.09 6.72 -4.83
CA MET A 353 1.26 8.09 -5.29
C MET A 353 2.72 8.30 -5.74
N MET A 354 2.94 8.34 -7.06
CA MET A 354 4.28 8.46 -7.65
C MET A 354 4.35 9.62 -8.63
N ALA A 355 5.55 10.14 -8.83
CA ALA A 355 5.84 11.11 -9.88
C ALA A 355 6.10 10.39 -11.20
N HIS A 356 5.50 10.92 -12.28
CA HIS A 356 5.71 10.46 -13.65
C HIS A 356 6.08 11.63 -14.53
N VAL A 357 6.86 11.34 -15.56
CA VAL A 357 7.21 12.27 -16.62
C VAL A 357 6.06 12.35 -17.61
N VAL A 358 5.61 13.56 -17.92
CA VAL A 358 4.50 13.79 -18.84
C VAL A 358 4.94 13.55 -20.27
N ARG A 359 4.08 12.85 -21.00
CA ARG A 359 4.09 12.78 -22.46
C ARG A 359 2.71 13.13 -22.99
N VAL A 360 2.60 14.17 -23.80
CA VAL A 360 1.34 14.64 -24.36
C VAL A 360 1.02 13.83 -25.61
N LEU A 361 -0.08 13.09 -25.58
CA LEU A 361 -0.48 12.19 -26.67
C LEU A 361 -1.61 12.82 -27.50
N PRO A 362 -1.38 13.20 -28.77
CA PRO A 362 -2.42 13.81 -29.61
C PRO A 362 -3.52 12.81 -29.96
N GLY A 363 -4.78 13.26 -29.98
CA GLY A 363 -5.95 12.43 -30.31
C GLY A 363 -6.55 11.64 -29.14
N GLU A 364 -5.80 11.49 -28.06
CA GLU A 364 -6.25 10.78 -26.85
C GLU A 364 -7.16 11.63 -25.97
N LYS A 365 -8.05 10.95 -25.23
CA LYS A 365 -8.99 11.57 -24.27
C LYS A 365 -8.82 11.05 -22.84
N THR A 366 -8.26 9.85 -22.68
CA THR A 366 -7.99 9.24 -21.38
C THR A 366 -6.52 9.41 -20.99
N ILE A 367 -6.20 9.19 -19.72
CA ILE A 367 -4.82 9.14 -19.27
C ILE A 367 -4.26 7.77 -19.67
N ARG A 368 -3.08 7.75 -20.30
CA ARG A 368 -2.42 6.50 -20.72
C ARG A 368 -1.32 6.13 -19.74
N MET A 369 -1.23 4.85 -19.34
CA MET A 369 -0.26 4.36 -18.37
C MET A 369 0.34 3.03 -18.80
N HIS A 370 1.62 2.83 -18.52
CA HIS A 370 2.32 1.57 -18.75
C HIS A 370 1.94 0.47 -17.74
N TYR A 371 1.88 -0.79 -18.20
CA TYR A 371 1.46 -1.96 -17.42
C TYR A 371 2.30 -2.25 -16.16
N ALA A 372 3.59 -1.93 -16.21
CA ALA A 372 4.50 -2.14 -15.08
C ALA A 372 4.12 -1.37 -13.80
N ASN A 373 3.22 -0.37 -13.92
CA ASN A 373 2.72 0.42 -12.79
C ASN A 373 1.41 -0.13 -12.21
N CYS A 374 0.79 -1.14 -12.82
CA CYS A 374 -0.47 -1.72 -12.37
C CYS A 374 -0.37 -2.32 -10.97
N SER A 375 0.72 -3.04 -10.68
CA SER A 375 0.95 -3.63 -9.36
C SER A 375 1.10 -2.54 -8.29
N THR A 376 1.85 -1.48 -8.56
CA THR A 376 2.07 -0.37 -7.61
C THR A 376 0.81 0.43 -7.32
N TYR A 377 -0.07 0.62 -8.30
CA TYR A 377 -1.34 1.34 -8.07
C TYR A 377 -2.49 0.40 -7.67
N ASN A 378 -2.28 -0.91 -7.74
CA ASN A 378 -3.32 -1.94 -7.70
C ASN A 378 -4.44 -1.65 -8.73
N ALA A 379 -4.06 -1.32 -9.97
CA ALA A 379 -4.95 -0.90 -11.05
C ALA A 379 -5.15 -2.01 -12.09
N ASP A 380 -6.36 -2.12 -12.64
CA ASP A 380 -6.77 -3.22 -13.54
C ASP A 380 -7.35 -2.78 -14.90
N PHE A 381 -7.43 -1.47 -15.17
CA PHE A 381 -7.90 -0.88 -16.44
C PHE A 381 -9.36 -1.23 -16.81
N ASP A 382 -10.25 -1.48 -15.85
CA ASP A 382 -11.66 -1.79 -16.10
C ASP A 382 -12.61 -0.58 -16.08
N GLY A 383 -12.06 0.62 -15.87
CA GLY A 383 -12.84 1.85 -15.59
C GLY A 383 -12.25 2.71 -14.48
N ASP A 384 -11.18 2.23 -13.84
CA ASP A 384 -10.37 2.95 -12.86
C ASP A 384 -10.07 4.42 -13.23
N GLU A 385 -10.26 5.31 -12.26
CA GLU A 385 -9.89 6.73 -12.37
C GLU A 385 -8.63 7.05 -11.57
N MET A 386 -7.72 7.83 -12.15
CA MET A 386 -6.55 8.35 -11.45
C MET A 386 -6.54 9.87 -11.40
N ASN A 387 -5.99 10.42 -10.31
CA ASN A 387 -5.78 11.85 -10.15
C ASN A 387 -4.36 12.20 -10.56
N VAL A 388 -4.20 13.29 -11.29
CA VAL A 388 -2.91 13.87 -11.67
C VAL A 388 -2.82 15.25 -11.04
N HIS A 389 -1.76 15.49 -10.28
CA HIS A 389 -1.46 16.76 -9.65
C HIS A 389 -0.22 17.37 -10.29
N PHE A 390 -0.28 18.64 -10.67
CA PHE A 390 0.83 19.31 -11.34
C PHE A 390 1.56 20.28 -10.39
N PRO A 391 2.75 19.91 -9.88
CA PRO A 391 3.54 20.77 -9.00
C PRO A 391 3.84 22.13 -9.65
N GLN A 392 3.70 23.21 -8.89
CA GLN A 392 3.79 24.59 -9.40
C GLN A 392 5.15 25.25 -9.13
N ASP A 393 5.97 24.66 -8.27
CA ASP A 393 7.26 25.20 -7.85
C ASP A 393 8.42 24.28 -8.23
N GLU A 394 9.62 24.84 -8.43
CA GLU A 394 10.82 24.06 -8.78
C GLU A 394 11.27 23.14 -7.64
N ILE A 395 11.04 23.52 -6.38
CA ILE A 395 11.35 22.68 -5.21
C ILE A 395 10.49 21.41 -5.25
N SER A 396 9.18 21.55 -5.44
CA SER A 396 8.27 20.40 -5.54
C SER A 396 8.55 19.54 -6.77
N ARG A 397 8.99 20.13 -7.89
CA ARG A 397 9.47 19.37 -9.05
C ARG A 397 10.74 18.58 -8.73
N ALA A 398 11.69 19.18 -8.00
CA ALA A 398 12.91 18.50 -7.58
C ALA A 398 12.61 17.35 -6.61
N GLU A 399 11.69 17.51 -5.66
CA GLU A 399 11.22 16.43 -4.79
C GLU A 399 10.54 15.31 -5.59
N ALA A 400 9.68 15.67 -6.56
CA ALA A 400 9.01 14.70 -7.41
C ALA A 400 10.01 13.86 -8.22
N ILE A 401 11.04 14.48 -8.82
CA ILE A 401 12.08 13.78 -9.61
C ILE A 401 13.00 12.95 -8.71
N ASN A 402 13.37 13.46 -7.54
CA ASN A 402 14.42 12.85 -6.74
C ASN A 402 13.94 11.90 -5.65
N ILE A 403 12.71 12.04 -5.16
CA ILE A 403 12.21 11.26 -4.02
C ILE A 403 11.06 10.35 -4.47
N VAL A 404 10.10 10.91 -5.21
CA VAL A 404 8.81 10.25 -5.50
C VAL A 404 8.75 9.69 -6.92
N ASP A 405 9.83 9.76 -7.70
CA ASP A 405 9.87 9.26 -9.07
C ASP A 405 9.58 7.76 -9.14
N ALA A 406 8.79 7.37 -10.14
CA ALA A 406 8.35 6.01 -10.31
C ALA A 406 9.53 5.02 -10.39
N ASN A 407 10.65 5.38 -11.02
CA ASN A 407 11.82 4.49 -11.11
C ASN A 407 12.47 4.21 -9.76
N LYS A 408 12.43 5.17 -8.83
CA LYS A 408 12.96 5.00 -7.47
C LYS A 408 12.04 4.16 -6.59
N GLN A 409 10.74 4.08 -6.92
CA GLN A 409 9.75 3.26 -6.24
C GLN A 409 9.64 1.86 -6.88
N TYR A 410 10.78 1.25 -7.24
CA TYR A 410 10.84 -0.12 -7.78
C TYR A 410 10.58 -1.16 -6.67
N ILE A 411 11.10 -0.89 -5.48
CA ILE A 411 11.07 -1.75 -4.30
C ILE A 411 9.97 -1.29 -3.34
N GLY A 412 9.23 -2.23 -2.78
CA GLY A 412 8.21 -1.99 -1.78
C GLY A 412 8.81 -1.78 -0.38
N PRO A 413 8.32 -0.82 0.42
CA PRO A 413 8.91 -0.47 1.72
C PRO A 413 8.63 -1.47 2.85
N ARG A 414 7.89 -2.55 2.58
CA ARG A 414 7.52 -3.56 3.58
C ARG A 414 8.62 -4.60 3.79
N SER A 415 9.07 -5.21 2.70
CA SER A 415 9.94 -6.40 2.69
C SER A 415 11.18 -6.23 1.84
N GLY A 416 11.32 -5.10 1.12
CA GLY A 416 12.39 -4.95 0.14
C GLY A 416 12.11 -5.69 -1.17
N ASP A 417 10.86 -6.10 -1.42
CA ASP A 417 10.48 -6.83 -2.63
C ASP A 417 10.28 -5.90 -3.83
N ALA A 418 10.68 -6.34 -5.01
CA ALA A 418 10.41 -5.69 -6.29
C ALA A 418 8.91 -5.73 -6.61
N VAL A 419 8.27 -4.57 -6.63
CA VAL A 419 6.83 -4.43 -6.91
C VAL A 419 6.57 -4.18 -8.40
N ARG A 420 7.46 -3.44 -9.08
CA ARG A 420 7.33 -3.10 -10.50
C ARG A 420 7.92 -4.19 -11.37
N GLY A 421 7.16 -4.68 -12.33
CA GLY A 421 7.61 -5.72 -13.26
C GLY A 421 6.70 -5.83 -14.46
N LEU A 422 7.18 -6.51 -15.51
CA LEU A 422 6.35 -6.81 -16.67
C LEU A 422 5.35 -7.93 -16.32
N ILE A 423 4.15 -7.82 -16.90
CA ILE A 423 3.02 -8.71 -16.60
C ILE A 423 2.48 -9.37 -17.87
N GLN A 424 1.79 -10.51 -17.69
CA GLN A 424 0.97 -11.19 -18.68
C GLN A 424 1.71 -11.43 -20.01
N ASP A 425 1.23 -10.82 -21.09
CA ASP A 425 1.72 -10.95 -22.47
C ASP A 425 3.23 -10.77 -22.59
N HIS A 426 3.81 -9.80 -21.87
CA HIS A 426 5.26 -9.58 -21.89
C HIS A 426 6.05 -10.80 -21.40
N ILE A 427 5.53 -11.53 -20.40
CA ILE A 427 6.18 -12.74 -19.88
C ILE A 427 6.10 -13.84 -20.96
N ILE A 428 4.97 -13.96 -21.65
CA ILE A 428 4.78 -14.93 -22.73
C ILE A 428 5.72 -14.62 -23.89
N GLY A 429 5.78 -13.36 -24.33
CA GLY A 429 6.70 -12.89 -25.36
C GLY A 429 8.16 -13.12 -24.99
N ALA A 430 8.52 -12.95 -23.70
CA ALA A 430 9.86 -13.22 -23.21
C ALA A 430 10.23 -14.70 -23.30
N VAL A 431 9.34 -15.60 -22.90
CA VAL A 431 9.58 -17.06 -22.99
C VAL A 431 9.61 -17.53 -24.45
N LEU A 432 8.70 -17.05 -25.29
CA LEU A 432 8.69 -17.36 -26.72
C LEU A 432 9.96 -16.87 -27.44
N LEU A 433 10.52 -15.74 -27.02
CA LEU A 433 11.79 -15.26 -27.56
C LEU A 433 12.97 -16.09 -27.04
N THR A 434 12.99 -16.42 -25.74
CA THR A 434 14.17 -17.01 -25.08
C THR A 434 14.21 -18.55 -25.08
N LYS A 435 13.16 -19.24 -25.54
CA LYS A 435 13.18 -20.70 -25.76
C LYS A 435 14.28 -21.10 -26.76
N LEU A 436 14.77 -22.33 -26.63
CA LEU A 436 15.88 -22.85 -27.44
C LEU A 436 15.57 -22.90 -28.95
N ASP A 437 14.31 -23.12 -29.32
CA ASP A 437 13.90 -23.32 -30.72
C ASP A 437 13.73 -22.01 -31.50
N THR A 438 13.98 -20.85 -30.88
CA THR A 438 13.78 -19.54 -31.52
C THR A 438 15.06 -19.09 -32.23
N PHE A 439 15.05 -19.24 -33.56
CA PHE A 439 16.07 -18.71 -34.48
C PHE A 439 15.52 -17.56 -35.29
N LEU A 440 16.33 -16.52 -35.46
CA LEU A 440 15.99 -15.27 -36.12
C LEU A 440 16.94 -15.04 -37.30
N SER A 441 16.37 -14.56 -38.41
CA SER A 441 17.14 -14.02 -39.53
C SER A 441 17.81 -12.70 -39.15
N ARG A 442 18.75 -12.25 -40.00
CA ARG A 442 19.45 -10.97 -39.79
C ARG A 442 18.46 -9.80 -39.76
N GLU A 443 17.45 -9.82 -40.62
CA GLU A 443 16.45 -8.78 -40.77
C GLU A 443 15.55 -8.71 -39.52
N GLU A 444 15.05 -9.86 -39.06
CA GLU A 444 14.22 -9.95 -37.85
C GLU A 444 14.99 -9.53 -36.60
N TYR A 445 16.24 -10.00 -36.45
CA TYR A 445 17.11 -9.61 -35.35
C TYR A 445 17.30 -8.10 -35.29
N ASN A 446 17.70 -7.47 -36.40
CA ASN A 446 17.92 -6.02 -36.42
C ASN A 446 16.63 -5.23 -36.18
N GLN A 447 15.49 -5.68 -36.70
CA GLN A 447 14.21 -5.04 -36.49
C GLN A 447 13.79 -5.08 -35.01
N LEU A 448 13.95 -6.22 -34.34
CA LEU A 448 13.64 -6.39 -32.91
C LEU A 448 14.54 -5.54 -32.02
N VAL A 449 15.85 -5.53 -32.28
CA VAL A 449 16.77 -4.71 -31.47
C VAL A 449 16.51 -3.22 -31.69
N TYR A 450 16.32 -2.78 -32.94
CA TYR A 450 16.04 -1.38 -33.23
C TYR A 450 14.72 -0.89 -32.60
N GLY A 451 13.65 -1.68 -32.70
CA GLY A 451 12.35 -1.30 -32.15
C GLY A 451 12.27 -1.31 -30.62
N SER A 452 13.10 -2.13 -29.95
CA SER A 452 13.16 -2.18 -28.48
C SER A 452 13.99 -1.03 -27.88
N VAL A 453 15.14 -0.73 -28.50
CA VAL A 453 16.12 0.25 -28.02
C VAL A 453 15.78 1.69 -28.42
N LEU A 454 14.76 1.90 -29.26
CA LEU A 454 14.35 3.25 -29.68
C LEU A 454 14.04 4.13 -28.46
N SER A 455 15.04 4.90 -28.04
CA SER A 455 14.92 5.72 -26.86
C SER A 455 14.27 7.02 -27.26
N SER A 456 13.08 7.27 -26.71
CA SER A 456 12.49 8.60 -26.66
C SER A 456 13.32 9.59 -25.83
N THR A 457 14.53 9.25 -25.37
CA THR A 457 15.50 10.23 -24.82
C THR A 457 15.99 11.17 -25.90
N ARG A 458 15.09 12.03 -26.37
CA ARG A 458 15.44 13.39 -26.77
C ARG A 458 15.96 14.08 -25.51
N ARG A 459 17.26 13.93 -25.23
CA ARG A 459 17.96 14.87 -24.36
C ARG A 459 17.63 16.27 -24.89
N SER A 460 17.13 17.11 -24.00
CA SER A 460 16.63 18.45 -24.31
C SER A 460 17.59 19.21 -25.23
N GLY A 461 17.11 19.75 -26.35
CA GLY A 461 17.95 20.71 -27.08
C GLY A 461 17.50 21.16 -28.46
N GLN A 462 17.06 20.28 -29.36
CA GLN A 462 16.87 20.68 -30.76
C GLN A 462 15.61 20.08 -31.39
N PHE A 463 14.54 20.89 -31.40
CA PHE A 463 13.45 20.73 -32.35
C PHE A 463 13.89 21.33 -33.70
N GLY A 464 13.87 20.53 -34.78
CA GLY A 464 13.84 21.11 -36.14
C GLY A 464 14.72 20.51 -37.24
N LYS A 465 15.39 19.36 -37.10
CA LYS A 465 16.04 18.70 -38.26
C LYS A 465 15.55 17.27 -38.44
N LYS A 466 15.03 16.97 -39.64
CA LYS A 466 14.67 15.62 -40.15
C LYS A 466 15.88 14.66 -40.27
N ILE A 467 17.07 15.11 -39.89
CA ILE A 467 18.30 14.32 -39.83
C ILE A 467 18.94 14.65 -38.48
N SER A 468 18.81 13.74 -37.53
CA SER A 468 19.56 13.80 -36.27
C SER A 468 21.00 13.37 -36.52
N ILE A 469 21.96 14.19 -36.10
CA ILE A 469 23.36 13.79 -36.01
C ILE A 469 23.41 12.73 -34.90
N ILE A 470 23.67 11.48 -35.26
CA ILE A 470 23.88 10.38 -34.32
C ILE A 470 25.16 10.72 -33.55
N MET A 471 25.07 10.85 -32.22
CA MET A 471 26.26 10.86 -31.36
C MET A 471 26.80 9.42 -31.30
N ASP A 472 28.12 9.21 -31.33
CA ASP A 472 28.74 7.86 -31.31
C ASP A 472 28.29 7.00 -30.11
N ASP A 473 27.81 7.62 -29.03
CA ASP A 473 27.25 6.94 -27.85
C ASP A 473 25.96 6.15 -28.15
N ASP A 474 25.16 6.56 -29.14
CA ASP A 474 23.88 5.91 -29.50
C ASP A 474 24.04 4.81 -30.56
N ALA A 475 25.27 4.54 -31.03
CA ALA A 475 25.53 3.45 -31.95
C ALA A 475 25.29 2.09 -31.27
N LEU A 476 24.37 1.31 -31.83
CA LEU A 476 24.04 -0.05 -31.39
C LEU A 476 25.04 -1.03 -32.01
N GLU A 477 25.70 -1.83 -31.17
CA GLU A 477 26.66 -2.85 -31.61
C GLU A 477 25.96 -4.22 -31.67
N PRO A 478 25.71 -4.79 -32.87
CA PRO A 478 25.10 -6.10 -32.99
C PRO A 478 26.09 -7.23 -32.65
N VAL A 479 25.58 -8.30 -32.07
CA VAL A 479 26.35 -9.51 -31.74
C VAL A 479 26.50 -10.39 -33.00
N PRO A 480 27.61 -11.12 -33.19
CA PRO A 480 27.74 -12.08 -34.29
C PRO A 480 26.68 -13.21 -34.23
N PRO A 481 26.33 -13.83 -35.38
CA PRO A 481 25.35 -14.91 -35.42
C PRO A 481 25.85 -16.14 -34.66
N ALA A 482 24.94 -16.82 -33.96
CA ALA A 482 25.26 -18.09 -33.28
C ALA A 482 25.53 -19.22 -34.29
N ILE A 483 24.80 -19.23 -35.41
CA ILE A 483 24.97 -20.21 -36.48
C ILE A 483 25.46 -19.48 -37.72
N TRP A 484 26.61 -19.86 -38.25
CA TRP A 484 27.18 -19.26 -39.47
C TRP A 484 26.79 -19.98 -40.77
N LYS A 485 26.67 -21.31 -40.72
CA LYS A 485 26.28 -22.17 -41.85
C LYS A 485 25.16 -23.11 -41.40
N PRO A 486 24.16 -23.44 -42.25
CA PRO A 486 24.05 -23.11 -43.68
C PRO A 486 23.61 -21.66 -43.98
N LYS A 487 23.00 -20.97 -43.00
CA LYS A 487 22.65 -19.54 -43.09
C LYS A 487 23.01 -18.85 -41.76
N PRO A 488 23.33 -17.55 -41.79
CA PRO A 488 23.57 -16.78 -40.57
C PRO A 488 22.26 -16.64 -39.79
N LEU A 489 22.18 -17.26 -38.61
CA LEU A 489 21.02 -17.20 -37.72
C LEU A 489 21.44 -16.76 -36.32
N TRP A 490 20.59 -15.93 -35.72
CA TRP A 490 20.71 -15.48 -34.34
C TRP A 490 19.72 -16.22 -33.46
N THR A 491 20.05 -16.42 -32.19
CA THR A 491 19.08 -16.93 -31.21
C THR A 491 18.33 -15.77 -30.56
N GLY A 492 17.12 -16.01 -30.07
CA GLY A 492 16.40 -14.97 -29.32
C GLY A 492 17.11 -14.55 -28.02
N LYS A 493 17.94 -15.41 -27.43
CA LYS A 493 18.82 -15.07 -26.29
C LYS A 493 19.86 -13.99 -26.67
N GLN A 494 20.40 -14.01 -27.89
CA GLN A 494 21.35 -13.00 -28.37
C GLN A 494 20.71 -11.61 -28.50
N VAL A 495 19.40 -11.51 -28.77
CA VAL A 495 18.67 -10.23 -28.77
C VAL A 495 18.73 -9.59 -27.38
N ILE A 496 18.48 -10.39 -26.32
CA ILE A 496 18.56 -9.92 -24.94
C ILE A 496 19.97 -9.44 -24.61
N THR A 497 21.00 -10.21 -24.96
CA THR A 497 22.41 -9.82 -24.77
C THR A 497 22.75 -8.49 -25.43
N THR A 498 22.25 -8.26 -26.65
CA THR A 498 22.49 -7.00 -27.36
C THR A 498 21.88 -5.81 -26.61
N ILE A 499 20.67 -5.98 -26.06
CA ILE A 499 19.99 -4.94 -25.26
C ILE A 499 20.73 -4.70 -23.94
N LEU A 500 21.18 -5.76 -23.25
CA LEU A 500 21.95 -5.63 -22.01
C LEU A 500 23.27 -4.89 -22.25
N ASN A 501 23.98 -5.19 -23.34
CA ASN A 501 25.20 -4.50 -23.74
C ASN A 501 24.95 -3.02 -24.05
N HIS A 502 23.83 -2.69 -24.70
CA HIS A 502 23.47 -1.30 -24.97
C HIS A 502 23.14 -0.53 -23.68
N VAL A 503 22.32 -1.11 -22.79
CA VAL A 503 21.90 -0.47 -21.53
C VAL A 503 23.08 -0.27 -20.57
N THR A 504 24.06 -1.18 -20.58
CA THR A 504 25.25 -1.12 -19.71
C THR A 504 26.48 -0.53 -20.40
N LYS A 505 26.33 0.07 -21.59
CA LYS A 505 27.44 0.64 -22.37
C LYS A 505 28.26 1.62 -21.52
N GLY A 506 29.58 1.44 -21.52
CA GLY A 506 30.52 2.23 -20.73
C GLY A 506 30.64 1.85 -19.25
N ARG A 507 29.96 0.78 -18.80
CA ARG A 507 30.05 0.25 -17.42
C ARG A 507 30.49 -1.23 -17.45
N PRO A 508 31.06 -1.77 -16.36
CA PRO A 508 31.42 -3.19 -16.30
C PRO A 508 30.17 -4.08 -16.47
N PRO A 509 30.26 -5.22 -17.18
CA PRO A 509 29.14 -6.13 -17.37
C PRO A 509 28.79 -6.86 -16.05
N PHE A 510 27.59 -7.45 -16.00
CA PHE A 510 27.10 -8.16 -14.81
C PHE A 510 26.82 -9.64 -15.07
N THR A 511 26.83 -10.42 -13.99
CA THR A 511 26.49 -11.83 -13.95
C THR A 511 25.29 -12.04 -13.01
N VAL A 512 24.30 -12.82 -13.44
CA VAL A 512 23.16 -13.21 -12.61
C VAL A 512 22.81 -14.67 -12.83
N GLU A 513 22.52 -15.38 -11.74
CA GLU A 513 22.04 -16.76 -11.77
C GLU A 513 20.76 -16.87 -10.94
N LYS A 514 19.65 -17.25 -11.57
CA LYS A 514 18.38 -17.36 -10.88
C LYS A 514 17.54 -18.52 -11.40
N LYS A 515 16.99 -19.32 -10.48
CA LYS A 515 16.04 -20.38 -10.81
C LYS A 515 14.72 -19.77 -11.33
N GLY A 516 14.26 -20.26 -12.48
CA GLY A 516 12.97 -19.94 -13.06
C GLY A 516 11.81 -20.60 -12.29
N ARG A 517 10.60 -20.17 -12.61
CA ARG A 517 9.32 -20.68 -12.11
C ARG A 517 8.93 -22.00 -12.75
N ILE A 518 9.32 -22.25 -14.00
CA ILE A 518 8.95 -23.47 -14.72
C ILE A 518 9.56 -24.69 -14.00
N GLU A 519 8.70 -25.64 -13.66
CA GLU A 519 9.08 -26.87 -12.96
C GLU A 519 9.91 -27.79 -13.87
N LYS A 520 10.82 -28.57 -13.26
CA LYS A 520 11.70 -29.49 -14.02
C LYS A 520 10.90 -30.50 -14.83
N GLU A 521 9.77 -30.95 -14.30
CA GLU A 521 8.89 -31.96 -14.90
C GLU A 521 8.33 -31.52 -16.26
N TYR A 522 8.16 -30.22 -16.49
CA TYR A 522 7.72 -29.68 -17.79
C TYR A 522 8.86 -29.54 -18.80
N LEU A 523 10.11 -29.66 -18.34
CA LEU A 523 11.31 -29.55 -19.17
C LEU A 523 11.89 -30.94 -19.50
N ILE A 524 11.63 -31.95 -18.67
CA ILE A 524 12.13 -33.31 -18.89
C ILE A 524 11.32 -34.00 -20.00
N PRO A 525 11.95 -34.63 -20.99
CA PRO A 525 11.25 -35.40 -22.01
C PRO A 525 10.62 -36.66 -21.41
N GLU A 526 9.37 -36.95 -21.80
CA GLU A 526 8.72 -38.23 -21.56
C GLU A 526 9.05 -39.19 -22.70
N GLU A 527 9.52 -40.41 -22.38
CA GLU A 527 9.65 -41.47 -23.39
C GLU A 527 8.27 -42.10 -23.64
N ARG A 528 7.61 -41.73 -24.75
CA ARG A 528 6.40 -42.39 -25.23
C ARG A 528 6.72 -43.16 -26.53
N ASN A 529 6.57 -44.49 -26.49
CA ASN A 529 6.64 -45.39 -27.65
C ASN A 529 7.90 -45.26 -28.55
N GLY A 530 9.09 -45.19 -27.97
CA GLY A 530 10.36 -45.30 -28.72
C GLY A 530 10.72 -44.10 -29.62
N ASP A 531 9.81 -43.16 -29.85
CA ASP A 531 10.08 -41.88 -30.50
C ASP A 531 10.50 -40.85 -29.46
N LYS A 532 11.77 -40.45 -29.50
CA LYS A 532 12.30 -39.35 -28.69
C LYS A 532 11.66 -38.03 -29.13
N VAL A 533 10.52 -37.68 -28.54
CA VAL A 533 9.98 -36.32 -28.66
C VAL A 533 10.98 -35.40 -27.97
N LYS A 534 11.71 -34.62 -28.77
CA LYS A 534 12.74 -33.70 -28.29
C LYS A 534 12.09 -32.59 -27.47
N THR A 535 12.31 -32.57 -26.16
CA THR A 535 12.08 -31.38 -25.35
C THR A 535 13.24 -31.10 -24.37
N ILE A 536 13.59 -29.81 -24.41
CA ILE A 536 14.38 -28.90 -23.55
C ILE A 536 15.33 -29.53 -22.52
N ASN A 537 16.62 -29.16 -22.58
CA ASN A 537 17.60 -29.54 -21.56
C ASN A 537 17.19 -29.09 -20.15
N PRO A 538 17.31 -29.94 -19.10
CA PRO A 538 17.02 -29.57 -17.70
C PRO A 538 17.79 -28.34 -17.19
N SER A 539 18.90 -28.00 -17.86
CA SER A 539 19.70 -26.81 -17.59
C SER A 539 18.95 -25.49 -17.84
N GLU A 540 17.87 -25.48 -18.63
CA GLU A 540 17.07 -24.27 -18.92
C GLU A 540 16.20 -23.83 -17.74
N GLN A 541 16.08 -24.63 -16.67
CA GLN A 541 15.38 -24.19 -15.45
C GLN A 541 16.08 -23.00 -14.78
N VAL A 542 17.41 -22.94 -14.86
CA VAL A 542 18.19 -21.88 -14.21
C VAL A 542 18.63 -20.89 -15.27
N LEU A 543 18.12 -19.66 -15.16
CA LEU A 543 18.61 -18.54 -15.94
C LEU A 543 20.03 -18.21 -15.50
N TYR A 544 20.94 -18.11 -16.46
CA TYR A 544 22.31 -17.69 -16.23
C TYR A 544 22.76 -16.69 -17.28
N VAL A 545 23.02 -15.48 -16.81
CA VAL A 545 23.66 -14.41 -17.58
C VAL A 545 25.08 -14.28 -17.05
N HIS A 546 26.06 -14.35 -17.94
CA HIS A 546 27.47 -14.18 -17.60
C HIS A 546 28.05 -13.05 -18.44
N ASP A 547 28.62 -12.05 -17.78
CA ASP A 547 29.18 -10.86 -18.43
C ASP A 547 28.25 -10.29 -19.53
N ASN A 548 26.99 -10.02 -19.17
CA ASN A 548 25.87 -9.58 -20.04
C ASN A 548 25.38 -10.58 -21.11
N GLU A 549 26.01 -11.73 -21.28
CA GLU A 549 25.59 -12.76 -22.22
C GLU A 549 24.57 -13.72 -21.59
N LEU A 550 23.40 -13.88 -22.21
CA LEU A 550 22.38 -14.83 -21.75
C LEU A 550 22.71 -16.23 -22.29
N ILE A 551 23.38 -17.03 -21.47
CA ILE A 551 23.91 -18.34 -21.88
C ILE A 551 22.81 -19.42 -21.83
N LYS A 552 22.09 -19.53 -20.72
CA LYS A 552 21.07 -20.57 -20.51
C LYS A 552 19.84 -20.04 -19.78
N GLY A 553 18.72 -20.73 -20.02
CA GLY A 553 17.45 -20.50 -19.35
C GLY A 553 16.52 -19.50 -20.06
N MET A 554 15.27 -19.55 -19.65
CA MET A 554 14.19 -18.71 -20.19
C MET A 554 13.86 -17.55 -19.25
N ILE A 555 13.42 -16.43 -19.81
CA ILE A 555 12.96 -15.27 -19.04
C ILE A 555 11.48 -15.44 -18.72
N ASP A 556 11.19 -15.83 -17.49
CA ASP A 556 9.83 -15.95 -16.95
C ASP A 556 9.53 -14.86 -15.91
N LYS A 557 8.37 -14.95 -15.23
CA LYS A 557 7.97 -13.98 -14.19
C LYS A 557 9.02 -13.84 -13.07
N ALA A 558 9.75 -14.90 -12.75
CA ALA A 558 10.73 -14.85 -11.67
C ALA A 558 11.84 -13.84 -12.00
N GLN A 559 12.19 -13.64 -13.27
CA GLN A 559 13.28 -12.74 -13.67
C GLN A 559 12.94 -11.25 -13.53
N PHE A 560 11.65 -10.91 -13.40
CA PHE A 560 11.18 -9.55 -13.11
C PHE A 560 10.95 -9.30 -11.61
N GLY A 561 11.05 -10.34 -10.76
CA GLY A 561 10.94 -10.23 -9.31
C GLY A 561 12.31 -10.09 -8.60
N ASN A 562 12.31 -10.32 -7.29
CA ASN A 562 13.49 -10.18 -6.42
C ASN A 562 14.68 -11.00 -6.91
N TYR A 563 15.86 -10.39 -7.00
CA TYR A 563 17.11 -11.04 -7.46
C TYR A 563 17.08 -11.52 -8.92
N GLY A 564 16.07 -11.13 -9.71
CA GLY A 564 16.05 -11.34 -11.15
C GLY A 564 16.92 -10.33 -11.90
N ILE A 565 16.94 -10.43 -13.23
CA ILE A 565 17.76 -9.57 -14.12
C ILE A 565 17.52 -8.08 -13.82
N VAL A 566 16.26 -7.67 -13.74
CA VAL A 566 15.91 -6.25 -13.58
C VAL A 566 16.31 -5.74 -12.20
N HIS A 567 16.15 -6.55 -11.15
CA HIS A 567 16.54 -6.18 -9.80
C HIS A 567 18.07 -6.06 -9.67
N THR A 568 18.82 -6.99 -10.27
CA THR A 568 20.29 -6.90 -10.31
C THR A 568 20.75 -5.64 -11.04
N VAL A 569 20.10 -5.27 -12.13
CA VAL A 569 20.41 -4.02 -12.85
C VAL A 569 20.06 -2.78 -12.01
N HIS A 570 18.94 -2.81 -11.28
CA HIS A 570 18.56 -1.75 -10.34
C HIS A 570 19.64 -1.55 -9.26
N GLU A 571 20.12 -2.63 -8.67
CA GLU A 571 21.10 -2.58 -7.58
C GLU A 571 22.50 -2.13 -8.07
N LEU A 572 22.96 -2.69 -9.21
CA LEU A 572 24.29 -2.43 -9.74
C LEU A 572 24.41 -1.08 -10.47
N TYR A 573 23.40 -0.71 -11.26
CA TYR A 573 23.47 0.45 -12.17
C TYR A 573 22.47 1.56 -11.85
N GLY A 574 21.63 1.37 -10.83
CA GLY A 574 20.67 2.35 -10.34
C GLY A 574 19.27 2.25 -10.97
N PRO A 575 18.29 2.95 -10.37
CA PRO A 575 16.87 2.83 -10.72
C PRO A 575 16.54 3.32 -12.14
N GLU A 576 17.21 4.37 -12.63
CA GLU A 576 16.97 4.90 -13.98
C GLU A 576 17.30 3.87 -15.07
N THR A 577 18.45 3.20 -14.92
CA THR A 577 18.90 2.14 -15.84
C THR A 577 17.91 0.97 -15.86
N ALA A 578 17.39 0.57 -14.70
CA ALA A 578 16.38 -0.47 -14.59
C ALA A 578 15.05 -0.07 -15.27
N GLY A 579 14.64 1.20 -15.13
CA GLY A 579 13.46 1.74 -15.82
C GLY A 579 13.60 1.72 -17.35
N VAL A 580 14.78 2.07 -17.87
CA VAL A 580 15.10 1.99 -19.31
C VAL A 580 15.09 0.54 -19.80
N LEU A 581 15.66 -0.38 -19.02
CA LEU A 581 15.66 -1.82 -19.34
C LEU A 581 14.23 -2.37 -19.40
N LEU A 582 13.39 -2.09 -18.40
CA LEU A 582 11.98 -2.51 -18.38
C LEU A 582 11.20 -1.96 -19.57
N SER A 583 11.42 -0.68 -19.92
CA SER A 583 10.76 -0.05 -21.07
C SER A 583 11.21 -0.69 -22.40
N SER A 584 12.49 -1.03 -22.51
CA SER A 584 13.04 -1.69 -23.70
C SER A 584 12.52 -3.11 -23.86
N PHE A 585 12.43 -3.85 -22.75
CA PHE A 585 11.83 -5.19 -22.70
C PHE A 585 10.34 -5.18 -23.01
N SER A 586 9.56 -4.20 -22.51
CA SER A 586 8.14 -4.12 -22.86
C SER A 586 7.93 -3.96 -24.36
N ARG A 587 8.64 -3.02 -25.00
CA ARG A 587 8.58 -2.82 -26.45
C ARG A 587 9.02 -4.06 -27.21
N LEU A 588 10.12 -4.70 -26.79
CA LEU A 588 10.62 -5.92 -27.40
C LEU A 588 9.55 -7.03 -27.41
N PHE A 589 9.02 -7.37 -26.24
CA PHE A 589 8.09 -8.50 -26.11
C PHE A 589 6.74 -8.19 -26.78
N THR A 590 6.33 -6.92 -26.80
CA THR A 590 5.17 -6.48 -27.59
C THR A 590 5.39 -6.74 -29.08
N MET A 591 6.56 -6.38 -29.62
CA MET A 591 6.89 -6.64 -31.04
C MET A 591 6.99 -8.13 -31.36
N VAL A 592 7.59 -8.93 -30.48
CA VAL A 592 7.67 -10.39 -30.64
C VAL A 592 6.27 -10.99 -30.75
N LEU A 593 5.34 -10.57 -29.89
CA LEU A 593 3.96 -11.04 -29.95
C LEU A 593 3.21 -10.55 -31.19
N GLN A 594 3.49 -9.34 -31.67
CA GLN A 594 2.92 -8.85 -32.94
C GLN A 594 3.38 -9.67 -34.15
N LEU A 595 4.60 -10.21 -34.12
CA LEU A 595 5.14 -11.06 -35.19
C LEU A 595 4.64 -12.50 -35.11
N HIS A 596 4.64 -13.09 -33.91
CA HIS A 596 4.33 -14.52 -33.73
C HIS A 596 2.83 -14.80 -33.51
N GLY A 597 2.12 -13.90 -32.83
CA GLY A 597 0.79 -14.14 -32.28
C GLY A 597 0.80 -15.11 -31.10
N PHE A 598 -0.22 -15.02 -30.24
CA PHE A 598 -0.45 -15.95 -29.13
C PHE A 598 -1.96 -16.17 -28.95
N THR A 599 -2.38 -17.42 -28.74
CA THR A 599 -3.80 -17.78 -28.62
C THR A 599 -3.97 -18.96 -27.66
N CYS A 600 -5.10 -19.03 -26.96
CA CYS A 600 -5.47 -20.16 -26.11
C CYS A 600 -6.80 -20.71 -26.62
N GLY A 601 -6.83 -21.99 -27.00
CA GLY A 601 -8.00 -22.68 -27.55
C GLY A 601 -8.62 -23.68 -26.58
N VAL A 602 -9.73 -24.31 -27.00
CA VAL A 602 -10.36 -25.42 -26.24
C VAL A 602 -9.48 -26.66 -26.24
N ASP A 603 -8.71 -26.87 -27.29
CA ASP A 603 -7.76 -27.98 -27.46
C ASP A 603 -6.61 -27.95 -26.44
N ASP A 604 -6.27 -26.78 -25.90
CA ASP A 604 -5.31 -26.62 -24.80
C ASP A 604 -5.86 -27.12 -23.45
N LEU A 605 -7.18 -27.28 -23.33
CA LEU A 605 -7.87 -27.72 -22.11
C LEU A 605 -8.09 -29.24 -22.05
N LEU A 606 -7.91 -29.93 -23.17
CA LEU A 606 -8.28 -31.34 -23.30
C LEU A 606 -7.22 -32.26 -22.68
N LEU A 607 -7.68 -33.27 -21.96
CA LEU A 607 -6.86 -34.40 -21.56
C LEU A 607 -6.76 -35.44 -22.69
N SER A 608 -5.71 -36.26 -22.63
CA SER A 608 -5.62 -37.49 -23.42
C SER A 608 -6.67 -38.49 -22.91
N GLN A 609 -7.17 -39.36 -23.79
CA GLN A 609 -8.22 -40.31 -23.45
C GLN A 609 -7.78 -41.28 -22.33
N GLU A 610 -6.53 -41.74 -22.37
CA GLU A 610 -5.92 -42.60 -21.35
C GLU A 610 -5.91 -41.91 -19.97
N SER A 611 -5.53 -40.64 -19.93
CA SER A 611 -5.50 -39.86 -18.70
C SER A 611 -6.89 -39.52 -18.16
N ASP A 612 -7.87 -39.31 -19.05
CA ASP A 612 -9.26 -39.06 -18.64
C ASP A 612 -9.90 -40.32 -18.03
N MET A 613 -9.64 -41.50 -18.60
CA MET A 613 -10.05 -42.79 -18.00
C MET A 613 -9.40 -43.01 -16.63
N THR A 614 -8.10 -42.74 -16.51
CA THR A 614 -7.37 -42.84 -15.24
C THR A 614 -7.96 -41.90 -14.17
N ARG A 615 -8.32 -40.68 -14.57
CA ARG A 615 -8.99 -39.70 -13.71
C ARG A 615 -10.33 -40.25 -13.19
N GLU A 616 -11.16 -40.77 -14.07
CA GLU A 616 -12.47 -41.34 -13.72
C GLU A 616 -12.35 -42.54 -12.77
N GLU A 617 -11.38 -43.43 -13.01
CA GLU A 617 -11.14 -44.60 -12.16
C GLU A 617 -10.75 -44.20 -10.72
N ILE A 618 -9.92 -43.16 -10.58
CA ILE A 618 -9.50 -42.67 -9.27
C ILE A 618 -10.65 -41.92 -8.57
N LEU A 619 -11.40 -41.11 -9.30
CA LEU A 619 -12.55 -40.38 -8.76
C LEU A 619 -13.68 -41.31 -8.34
N GLY A 620 -13.90 -42.43 -9.04
CA GLY A 620 -14.88 -43.46 -8.64
C GLY A 620 -14.60 -44.05 -7.25
N LYS A 621 -13.38 -43.92 -6.73
CA LYS A 621 -13.02 -44.36 -5.37
C LYS A 621 -13.41 -43.35 -4.29
N SER A 622 -13.86 -42.13 -4.62
CA SER A 622 -14.17 -41.06 -3.64
C SER A 622 -15.26 -41.47 -2.65
N GLU A 623 -16.32 -42.14 -3.12
CA GLU A 623 -17.43 -42.58 -2.27
C GLU A 623 -16.98 -43.64 -1.26
N LYS A 624 -16.05 -44.53 -1.64
CA LYS A 624 -15.47 -45.52 -0.72
C LYS A 624 -14.65 -44.84 0.38
N HIS A 625 -13.83 -43.85 0.04
CA HIS A 625 -13.07 -43.08 1.03
C HIS A 625 -14.00 -42.33 1.99
N SER A 626 -15.08 -41.74 1.46
CA SER A 626 -16.10 -41.06 2.27
C SER A 626 -16.75 -41.99 3.29
N LYS A 627 -17.17 -43.20 2.87
CA LYS A 627 -17.73 -44.22 3.77
C LYS A 627 -16.75 -44.61 4.87
N ILE A 628 -15.46 -44.82 4.54
CA ILE A 628 -14.41 -45.18 5.51
C ILE A 628 -14.26 -44.11 6.60
N VAL A 629 -14.23 -42.83 6.23
CA VAL A 629 -14.12 -41.72 7.20
C VAL A 629 -15.32 -41.67 8.14
N HIS A 630 -16.54 -41.86 7.62
CA HIS A 630 -17.75 -41.89 8.46
C HIS A 630 -17.77 -43.12 9.38
N ILE A 631 -17.30 -44.28 8.92
CA ILE A 631 -17.14 -45.47 9.77
C ILE A 631 -16.12 -45.21 10.89
N ASN A 632 -14.97 -44.63 10.56
CA ASN A 632 -13.95 -44.30 11.56
C ASN A 632 -14.43 -43.25 12.57
N PHE A 633 -15.30 -42.34 12.15
CA PHE A 633 -15.92 -41.33 13.02
C PHE A 633 -16.98 -41.91 13.97
N THR A 634 -17.74 -42.92 13.52
CA THR A 634 -18.77 -43.58 14.34
C THR A 634 -18.23 -44.64 15.29
N ARG A 635 -17.03 -45.17 15.04
CA ARG A 635 -16.40 -46.16 15.93
C ARG A 635 -15.90 -45.48 17.21
N PRO A 636 -16.24 -46.01 18.40
CA PRO A 636 -15.63 -45.55 19.63
C PRO A 636 -14.13 -45.84 19.59
N LYS A 637 -13.29 -44.85 19.94
CA LYS A 637 -11.86 -45.09 20.16
C LYS A 637 -11.75 -46.14 21.27
N LYS A 638 -11.27 -47.34 20.95
CA LYS A 638 -10.77 -48.29 21.95
C LYS A 638 -9.45 -47.72 22.50
N ASP A 639 -9.54 -46.70 23.34
CA ASP A 639 -8.48 -46.27 24.28
C ASP A 639 -9.00 -45.32 25.39
N ASP A 640 -10.31 -45.26 25.62
CA ASP A 640 -10.89 -44.52 26.76
C ASP A 640 -10.81 -45.31 28.09
N LYS A 641 -9.63 -45.87 28.39
CA LYS A 641 -9.24 -46.30 29.75
C LYS A 641 -8.00 -45.61 30.30
N ALA A 642 -7.38 -44.70 29.55
CA ALA A 642 -6.22 -43.93 30.03
C ALA A 642 -6.51 -42.46 30.37
N GLU A 643 -7.58 -41.85 29.87
CA GLU A 643 -7.85 -40.41 30.10
C GLU A 643 -8.92 -40.10 31.16
N ALA A 644 -9.43 -41.10 31.89
CA ALA A 644 -10.33 -40.91 33.04
C ALA A 644 -9.59 -40.52 34.35
N LYS A 645 -8.47 -39.79 34.26
CA LYS A 645 -7.70 -39.28 35.42
C LYS A 645 -7.24 -37.82 35.28
N ALA A 646 -7.89 -37.03 34.42
CA ALA A 646 -7.63 -35.60 34.32
C ALA A 646 -8.93 -34.78 34.18
N GLU A 647 -9.92 -35.06 35.02
CA GLU A 647 -11.01 -34.11 35.31
C GLU A 647 -11.05 -33.84 36.81
N ASP A 648 -10.23 -32.88 37.26
CA ASP A 648 -10.61 -32.01 38.38
C ASP A 648 -9.73 -30.75 38.39
N ILE A 649 -9.96 -29.80 37.47
CA ILE A 649 -9.69 -28.38 37.70
C ILE A 649 -10.81 -27.59 37.01
N ARG A 650 -11.62 -26.91 37.82
CA ARG A 650 -12.67 -25.95 37.41
C ARG A 650 -12.04 -24.79 36.60
N PRO A 651 -12.73 -24.22 35.60
CA PRO A 651 -12.30 -22.94 35.06
C PRO A 651 -12.63 -21.84 36.07
N LYS A 652 -11.59 -21.27 36.69
CA LYS A 652 -11.67 -19.93 37.27
C LYS A 652 -11.54 -18.91 36.14
N GLU A 653 -12.41 -17.92 36.19
CA GLU A 653 -12.31 -16.69 35.41
C GLU A 653 -10.95 -16.02 35.58
N GLY A 654 -10.57 -15.30 34.53
CA GLY A 654 -9.38 -14.47 34.50
C GLY A 654 -8.22 -15.17 33.82
N ASP A 655 -7.91 -14.65 32.63
CA ASP A 655 -6.68 -13.88 32.47
C ASP A 655 -5.66 -14.38 31.33
N GLU A 656 -4.94 -13.46 30.65
CA GLU A 656 -3.97 -13.33 29.49
C GLU A 656 -3.85 -14.45 28.44
N ALA A 657 -4.09 -14.07 27.18
CA ALA A 657 -3.62 -14.80 26.02
C ALA A 657 -2.32 -14.16 25.51
N GLU A 658 -1.19 -14.82 25.79
CA GLU A 658 0.06 -14.60 25.07
C GLU A 658 0.14 -15.49 23.81
N ASP A 659 0.70 -14.84 22.80
CA ASP A 659 0.87 -15.17 21.41
C ASP A 659 1.87 -16.34 21.23
N THR A 660 1.44 -17.48 20.69
CA THR A 660 2.37 -18.46 20.08
C THR A 660 1.90 -18.82 18.67
N ARG A 661 2.35 -17.99 17.72
CA ARG A 661 2.42 -18.31 16.29
C ARG A 661 3.26 -19.58 16.07
N PRO A 662 2.87 -20.49 15.16
CA PRO A 662 3.82 -21.40 14.56
C PRO A 662 4.75 -20.60 13.64
N LYS A 663 6.04 -20.63 13.97
CA LYS A 663 7.13 -20.19 13.09
C LYS A 663 7.20 -21.17 11.91
N GLU A 664 6.85 -20.71 10.72
CA GLU A 664 7.35 -21.32 9.48
C GLU A 664 8.85 -20.99 9.40
N GLY A 665 9.68 -22.02 9.56
CA GLY A 665 11.12 -21.96 9.41
C GLY A 665 11.56 -23.06 8.45
N ASP A 666 12.17 -22.63 7.36
CA ASP A 666 13.36 -23.21 6.72
C ASP A 666 13.39 -24.74 6.51
N GLU A 667 13.06 -25.14 5.28
CA GLU A 667 13.54 -26.41 4.73
C GLU A 667 15.03 -26.27 4.38
N ALA A 668 15.89 -26.74 5.28
CA ALA A 668 17.29 -27.01 5.00
C ALA A 668 17.44 -28.42 4.42
N GLU A 669 18.15 -28.51 3.29
CA GLU A 669 18.70 -29.75 2.75
C GLU A 669 19.68 -30.36 3.76
N ASP A 670 19.53 -31.66 4.08
CA ASP A 670 20.66 -32.45 4.53
C ASP A 670 20.69 -33.82 3.85
N THR A 671 21.78 -34.05 3.14
CA THR A 671 22.14 -35.28 2.45
C THR A 671 23.06 -36.11 3.33
N ARG A 672 22.70 -37.38 3.62
CA ARG A 672 23.59 -38.56 3.44
C ARG A 672 22.90 -39.89 3.79
N PRO A 673 23.39 -41.01 3.20
CA PRO A 673 22.62 -42.24 3.00
C PRO A 673 22.84 -43.25 4.13
N LYS A 674 21.90 -44.20 4.29
CA LYS A 674 22.14 -45.46 4.98
C LYS A 674 21.53 -46.62 4.19
N GLU A 675 22.43 -47.25 3.45
CA GLU A 675 22.70 -48.69 3.37
C GLU A 675 21.53 -49.68 3.47
N ASP A 676 21.42 -50.42 2.38
CA ASP A 676 20.69 -51.65 2.17
C ASP A 676 21.03 -52.73 3.21
N HIS A 677 20.01 -53.47 3.66
CA HIS A 677 20.19 -54.89 3.97
C HIS A 677 18.93 -55.68 3.58
N GLU A 678 19.17 -56.57 2.64
CA GLU A 678 18.33 -57.67 2.16
C GLU A 678 17.96 -58.63 3.30
N ALA A 679 16.74 -59.19 3.22
CA ALA A 679 16.45 -60.58 3.57
C ALA A 679 15.06 -60.97 3.02
N GLU A 680 15.08 -61.73 1.91
CA GLU A 680 14.47 -63.06 1.71
C GLU A 680 13.40 -63.50 2.76
N ASP A 681 12.31 -64.21 2.45
CA ASP A 681 11.98 -65.08 1.33
C ASP A 681 10.48 -65.48 1.42
N SER A 682 10.02 -66.20 0.39
CA SER A 682 8.95 -67.21 0.33
C SER A 682 7.75 -66.91 -0.59
N THR A 683 7.97 -67.23 -1.88
CA THR A 683 7.30 -68.32 -2.65
C THR A 683 5.88 -68.70 -2.25
N HIS A 684 4.85 -68.88 -3.08
CA HIS A 684 4.65 -69.36 -4.47
C HIS A 684 3.09 -69.38 -4.69
N PRO A 685 2.51 -69.82 -5.83
CA PRO A 685 2.72 -69.48 -7.23
C PRO A 685 1.40 -69.10 -7.95
N LYS A 686 1.52 -68.71 -9.22
CA LYS A 686 0.46 -68.46 -10.21
C LYS A 686 -0.29 -69.75 -10.58
N GLU A 687 -1.57 -69.64 -10.95
CA GLU A 687 -2.14 -70.37 -12.09
C GLU A 687 -3.14 -69.47 -12.85
N ASP A 688 -2.87 -69.32 -14.15
CA ASP A 688 -3.72 -68.69 -15.14
C ASP A 688 -4.79 -69.69 -15.62
N HIS A 689 -6.01 -69.24 -15.90
CA HIS A 689 -6.85 -69.84 -16.93
C HIS A 689 -7.86 -68.84 -17.49
N GLU A 690 -7.67 -68.51 -18.77
CA GLU A 690 -8.63 -67.86 -19.65
C GLU A 690 -9.80 -68.82 -19.94
N ALA A 691 -11.03 -68.30 -19.96
CA ALA A 691 -12.13 -68.86 -20.73
C ALA A 691 -13.10 -67.73 -21.13
N GLU A 692 -13.21 -67.52 -22.43
CA GLU A 692 -14.26 -66.73 -23.07
C GLU A 692 -15.64 -67.35 -22.77
N ASP A 693 -16.62 -66.54 -22.38
CA ASP A 693 -17.99 -66.83 -22.79
C ASP A 693 -18.83 -65.54 -22.97
N SER A 694 -19.51 -65.50 -24.10
CA SER A 694 -20.43 -64.46 -24.53
C SER A 694 -21.79 -64.64 -23.85
N THR A 695 -22.41 -63.58 -23.31
CA THR A 695 -23.88 -63.41 -23.35
C THR A 695 -24.31 -62.02 -22.87
N HIS A 696 -25.39 -61.52 -23.48
CA HIS A 696 -26.09 -60.28 -23.18
C HIS A 696 -26.44 -60.06 -21.69
N PRO A 697 -26.60 -58.79 -21.25
CA PRO A 697 -26.90 -58.44 -19.87
C PRO A 697 -28.33 -58.82 -19.48
N LYS A 698 -28.49 -59.46 -18.33
CA LYS A 698 -29.75 -59.51 -17.59
C LYS A 698 -29.63 -58.63 -16.35
N GLU A 699 -30.60 -57.75 -16.21
CA GLU A 699 -30.82 -56.87 -15.08
C GLU A 699 -31.13 -57.63 -13.79
N ASP A 700 -30.81 -56.94 -12.68
CA ASP A 700 -31.41 -56.96 -11.35
C ASP A 700 -31.34 -58.23 -10.49
N HIS A 701 -30.62 -58.11 -9.35
CA HIS A 701 -31.07 -58.45 -7.97
C HIS A 701 -29.86 -58.59 -6.99
N GLU A 702 -29.21 -57.49 -6.60
CA GLU A 702 -28.24 -57.47 -5.47
C GLU A 702 -28.30 -56.16 -4.62
N ALA A 703 -29.43 -55.43 -4.60
CA ALA A 703 -29.49 -54.08 -4.01
C ALA A 703 -29.95 -53.98 -2.53
N GLU A 704 -30.50 -55.04 -1.92
CA GLU A 704 -31.20 -54.90 -0.62
C GLU A 704 -30.29 -54.92 0.64
N GLY A 705 -29.03 -55.38 0.52
CA GLY A 705 -28.12 -55.50 1.68
C GLY A 705 -27.36 -54.21 2.06
N ASP A 706 -27.07 -53.34 1.09
CA ASP A 706 -26.23 -52.14 1.29
C ASP A 706 -27.00 -50.96 1.93
N ASP A 707 -28.32 -50.90 1.76
CA ASP A 707 -29.17 -49.80 2.24
C ASP A 707 -29.38 -49.83 3.77
N GLU A 708 -29.49 -51.03 4.38
CA GLU A 708 -29.64 -51.16 5.84
C GLU A 708 -28.42 -50.63 6.60
N ASP A 709 -27.22 -50.90 6.10
CA ASP A 709 -25.97 -50.51 6.74
C ASP A 709 -25.67 -49.02 6.55
N GLN A 710 -26.09 -48.44 5.42
CA GLN A 710 -26.04 -47.00 5.19
C GLN A 710 -26.99 -46.25 6.14
N MET A 711 -28.19 -46.77 6.38
CA MET A 711 -29.16 -46.16 7.30
C MET A 711 -28.72 -46.23 8.78
N LYS A 712 -28.10 -47.34 9.20
CA LYS A 712 -27.47 -47.45 10.53
C LYS A 712 -26.36 -46.43 10.72
N LEU A 713 -25.50 -46.27 9.71
CA LEU A 713 -24.39 -45.31 9.75
C LEU A 713 -24.89 -43.86 9.85
N GLN A 714 -25.93 -43.50 9.08
CA GLN A 714 -26.55 -42.18 9.12
C GLN A 714 -27.12 -41.84 10.52
N MET A 715 -27.80 -42.80 11.16
CA MET A 715 -28.34 -42.62 12.51
C MET A 715 -27.26 -42.44 13.58
N GLU A 716 -26.16 -43.20 13.51
CA GLU A 716 -25.06 -43.03 14.47
C GLU A 716 -24.30 -41.72 14.25
N VAL A 717 -24.11 -41.28 13.01
CA VAL A 717 -23.54 -39.95 12.71
C VAL A 717 -24.44 -38.84 13.29
N GLU A 718 -25.74 -38.92 13.09
CA GLU A 718 -26.71 -37.98 13.67
C GLU A 718 -26.62 -37.94 15.20
N LYS A 719 -26.57 -39.11 15.84
CA LYS A 719 -26.50 -39.25 17.29
C LYS A 719 -25.23 -38.61 17.85
N ILE A 720 -24.09 -38.82 17.21
CA ILE A 720 -22.80 -38.25 17.64
C ILE A 720 -22.78 -36.73 17.46
N ILE A 721 -23.25 -36.24 16.31
CA ILE A 721 -23.27 -34.80 16.02
C ILE A 721 -24.25 -34.07 16.96
N ARG A 722 -25.44 -34.62 17.21
CA ARG A 722 -26.40 -34.02 18.15
C ARG A 722 -25.93 -34.05 19.60
N ARG A 723 -25.12 -35.04 20.00
CA ARG A 723 -24.56 -35.15 21.36
C ARG A 723 -23.40 -34.19 21.62
N ASN A 724 -22.45 -34.12 20.68
CA ASN A 724 -21.19 -33.40 20.87
C ASN A 724 -21.20 -31.99 20.22
N GLY A 725 -22.30 -31.63 19.54
CA GLY A 725 -22.53 -30.32 18.97
C GLY A 725 -21.56 -29.97 17.84
N GLU A 726 -21.17 -28.70 17.77
CA GLU A 726 -20.32 -28.16 16.69
C GLU A 726 -18.93 -28.82 16.65
N SER A 727 -18.37 -29.19 17.81
CA SER A 727 -17.04 -29.79 17.91
C SER A 727 -16.91 -31.08 17.07
N ALA A 728 -17.93 -31.94 17.12
CA ALA A 728 -17.98 -33.18 16.37
C ALA A 728 -18.18 -32.96 14.86
N THR A 729 -18.90 -31.91 14.48
CA THR A 729 -19.07 -31.53 13.06
C THR A 729 -17.75 -31.09 12.47
N VAL A 730 -17.00 -30.24 13.18
CA VAL A 730 -15.69 -29.75 12.72
C VAL A 730 -14.68 -30.91 12.58
N ILE A 731 -14.69 -31.87 13.51
CA ILE A 731 -13.81 -33.05 13.42
C ILE A 731 -14.13 -33.89 12.18
N LEU A 732 -15.41 -34.16 11.93
CA LEU A 732 -15.84 -34.92 10.75
C LEU A 732 -15.46 -34.19 9.46
N ASP A 733 -15.72 -32.89 9.38
CA ASP A 733 -15.43 -32.08 8.21
C ASP A 733 -13.92 -31.99 7.92
N ARG A 734 -13.09 -31.85 8.95
CA ARG A 734 -11.63 -31.83 8.82
C ARG A 734 -11.09 -33.16 8.30
N ASN A 735 -11.54 -34.28 8.87
CA ASN A 735 -11.10 -35.61 8.43
C ASN A 735 -11.53 -35.89 6.99
N MET A 736 -12.77 -35.52 6.64
CA MET A 736 -13.30 -35.65 5.28
C MET A 736 -12.51 -34.82 4.27
N SER A 737 -12.25 -33.55 4.58
CA SER A 737 -11.53 -32.64 3.67
C SER A 737 -10.08 -33.10 3.46
N SER A 738 -9.41 -33.59 4.52
CA SER A 738 -8.05 -34.14 4.42
C SER A 738 -7.94 -35.34 3.47
N GLU A 739 -8.84 -36.32 3.60
CA GLU A 739 -8.85 -37.50 2.72
C GLU A 739 -9.18 -37.14 1.25
N LEU A 740 -10.17 -36.26 1.04
CA LEU A 740 -10.59 -35.84 -0.30
C LEU A 740 -9.55 -34.93 -0.99
N ASN A 741 -8.84 -34.09 -0.24
CA ASN A 741 -7.73 -33.30 -0.77
C ASN A 741 -6.54 -34.18 -1.15
N THR A 742 -6.31 -35.27 -0.41
CA THR A 742 -5.32 -36.30 -0.77
C THR A 742 -5.70 -36.99 -2.08
N LEU A 743 -6.98 -37.33 -2.28
CA LEU A 743 -7.48 -37.89 -3.54
C LEU A 743 -7.30 -36.91 -4.70
N THR A 744 -7.67 -35.64 -4.50
CA THR A 744 -7.50 -34.56 -5.49
C THR A 744 -6.04 -34.44 -5.92
N SER A 745 -5.12 -34.46 -4.97
CA SER A 745 -3.67 -34.40 -5.23
C SER A 745 -3.17 -35.63 -6.00
N LYS A 746 -3.67 -36.83 -5.69
CA LYS A 746 -3.33 -38.07 -6.41
C LYS A 746 -3.77 -38.01 -7.87
N VAL A 747 -4.98 -37.50 -8.15
CA VAL A 747 -5.46 -37.30 -9.53
C VAL A 747 -4.57 -36.33 -10.27
N ASN A 748 -4.31 -35.14 -9.70
CA ASN A 748 -3.56 -34.09 -10.37
C ASN A 748 -2.11 -34.50 -10.68
N LYS A 749 -1.44 -35.24 -9.78
CA LYS A 749 -0.08 -35.76 -10.01
C LYS A 749 0.00 -36.81 -11.11
N LYS A 750 -1.06 -37.59 -11.34
CA LYS A 750 -1.08 -38.57 -12.44
C LYS A 750 -1.44 -37.94 -13.78
N VAL A 751 -2.28 -36.91 -13.77
CA VAL A 751 -2.81 -36.29 -15.00
C VAL A 751 -1.86 -35.21 -15.54
N PHE A 752 -1.18 -34.44 -14.70
CA PHE A 752 -0.28 -33.37 -15.16
C PHE A 752 1.17 -33.72 -14.83
N PRO A 753 2.13 -33.36 -15.71
CA PRO A 753 1.99 -32.61 -16.96
C PRO A 753 1.59 -33.43 -18.19
N TYR A 754 1.80 -34.75 -18.16
CA TYR A 754 1.85 -35.62 -19.34
C TYR A 754 0.49 -36.07 -19.90
N GLY A 755 -0.58 -35.89 -19.13
CA GLY A 755 -1.93 -36.29 -19.52
C GLY A 755 -2.70 -35.27 -20.35
N LEU A 756 -2.09 -34.13 -20.69
CA LEU A 756 -2.66 -33.16 -21.61
C LEU A 756 -2.59 -33.65 -23.06
N ARG A 757 -3.61 -33.36 -23.86
CA ARG A 757 -3.60 -33.68 -25.30
C ARG A 757 -2.50 -32.91 -26.04
N LYS A 758 -2.31 -31.63 -25.69
CA LYS A 758 -1.17 -30.84 -26.14
C LYS A 758 -0.14 -30.74 -25.00
N PRO A 759 1.09 -31.19 -25.21
CA PRO A 759 2.14 -31.04 -24.20
C PRO A 759 2.70 -29.62 -24.17
N PHE A 760 3.35 -29.28 -23.06
CA PHE A 760 4.24 -28.12 -22.99
C PHE A 760 5.44 -28.30 -23.94
N PRO A 761 5.95 -27.24 -24.61
CA PRO A 761 5.55 -25.84 -24.58
C PRO A 761 4.45 -25.44 -25.58
N GLY A 762 3.91 -26.39 -26.36
CA GLY A 762 2.88 -26.11 -27.38
C GLY A 762 1.50 -25.77 -26.79
N ASN A 763 1.21 -26.21 -25.57
CA ASN A 763 0.00 -25.87 -24.85
C ASN A 763 0.07 -24.46 -24.27
N CYS A 764 -0.77 -23.56 -24.77
CA CYS A 764 -0.75 -22.16 -24.40
C CYS A 764 -1.29 -21.90 -22.99
N LEU A 765 -2.26 -22.70 -22.50
CA LEU A 765 -2.72 -22.62 -21.11
C LEU A 765 -1.61 -23.02 -20.13
N SER A 766 -0.92 -24.13 -20.43
CA SER A 766 0.24 -24.58 -19.65
C SER A 766 1.35 -23.55 -19.65
N LEU A 767 1.63 -22.95 -20.81
CA LEU A 767 2.63 -21.88 -20.93
C LEU A 767 2.28 -20.69 -20.04
N MET A 768 1.02 -20.24 -20.00
CA MET A 768 0.61 -19.11 -19.15
C MET A 768 0.76 -19.39 -17.65
N THR A 769 0.37 -20.58 -17.19
CA THR A 769 0.35 -20.92 -15.76
C THR A 769 1.75 -21.23 -15.22
N GLN A 770 2.56 -21.98 -15.99
CA GLN A 770 3.93 -22.36 -15.60
C GLN A 770 4.90 -21.18 -15.62
N THR A 771 4.79 -20.28 -16.61
CA THR A 771 5.63 -19.08 -16.68
C THR A 771 5.20 -17.99 -15.69
N GLY A 772 3.99 -18.11 -15.13
CA GLY A 772 3.41 -17.15 -14.20
C GLY A 772 2.82 -15.91 -14.87
N ALA A 773 2.58 -15.95 -16.18
CA ALA A 773 1.96 -14.86 -16.92
C ALA A 773 0.54 -14.56 -16.41
N LYS A 774 -0.31 -15.59 -16.31
CA LYS A 774 -1.67 -15.51 -15.76
C LYS A 774 -2.15 -16.89 -15.31
N GLY A 775 -2.82 -16.93 -14.15
CA GLY A 775 -3.30 -18.17 -13.54
C GLY A 775 -2.19 -18.97 -12.86
N GLY A 776 -2.60 -19.99 -12.12
CA GLY A 776 -1.72 -20.99 -11.51
C GLY A 776 -2.10 -22.41 -11.91
N LEU A 777 -1.35 -23.39 -11.41
CA LEU A 777 -1.63 -24.80 -11.65
C LEU A 777 -3.03 -25.19 -11.16
N VAL A 778 -3.48 -24.63 -10.03
CA VAL A 778 -4.83 -24.85 -9.49
C VAL A 778 -5.93 -24.48 -10.49
N ASN A 779 -5.79 -23.36 -11.21
CA ASN A 779 -6.79 -22.96 -12.21
C ASN A 779 -6.82 -23.96 -13.37
N MET A 780 -5.64 -24.41 -13.82
CA MET A 780 -5.52 -25.39 -14.90
C MET A 780 -6.10 -26.75 -14.52
N THR A 781 -5.86 -27.20 -13.28
CA THR A 781 -6.42 -28.44 -12.74
C THR A 781 -7.93 -28.34 -12.58
N GLN A 782 -8.48 -27.20 -12.13
CA GLN A 782 -9.92 -27.02 -11.99
C GLN A 782 -10.65 -27.01 -13.34
N ILE A 783 -10.00 -26.48 -14.38
CA ILE A 783 -10.58 -26.47 -15.73
C ILE A 783 -10.57 -27.86 -16.36
N SER A 784 -9.44 -28.56 -16.29
CA SER A 784 -9.20 -29.77 -17.10
C SER A 784 -9.36 -31.09 -16.32
N SER A 785 -9.21 -31.08 -14.99
CA SER A 785 -9.20 -32.27 -14.14
C SER A 785 -10.43 -32.34 -13.21
N LEU A 786 -10.48 -31.54 -12.12
CA LEU A 786 -11.61 -31.48 -11.19
C LEU A 786 -11.59 -30.20 -10.32
N LEU A 787 -12.74 -29.77 -9.80
CA LEU A 787 -12.84 -28.61 -8.91
C LEU A 787 -12.30 -28.86 -7.49
N GLY A 788 -12.61 -30.02 -6.91
CA GLY A 788 -12.20 -30.43 -5.57
C GLY A 788 -13.23 -30.13 -4.48
N GLN A 789 -12.81 -30.24 -3.22
CA GLN A 789 -13.66 -29.96 -2.05
C GLN A 789 -13.97 -28.46 -1.96
N GLN A 790 -15.25 -28.09 -1.85
CA GLN A 790 -15.66 -26.73 -1.53
C GLN A 790 -15.65 -26.53 -0.01
N GLU A 791 -14.88 -25.57 0.45
CA GLU A 791 -14.77 -25.18 1.86
C GLU A 791 -15.41 -23.81 2.06
N LEU A 792 -16.12 -23.65 3.18
CA LEU A 792 -16.80 -22.43 3.61
C LEU A 792 -16.37 -22.10 5.04
N GLU A 793 -15.72 -20.96 5.28
CA GLU A 793 -15.16 -20.57 6.58
C GLU A 793 -14.26 -21.66 7.21
N GLY A 794 -13.51 -22.40 6.38
CA GLY A 794 -12.67 -23.54 6.80
C GLY A 794 -13.44 -24.80 7.22
N LYS A 795 -14.76 -24.85 6.97
CA LYS A 795 -15.64 -26.01 7.18
C LYS A 795 -16.16 -26.53 5.84
N ARG A 796 -16.83 -27.68 5.83
CA ARG A 796 -17.53 -28.15 4.62
C ARG A 796 -18.87 -27.42 4.47
N VAL A 797 -19.61 -27.80 3.42
CA VAL A 797 -20.94 -27.26 3.15
C VAL A 797 -21.85 -27.35 4.38
N PRO A 798 -22.52 -26.24 4.78
CA PRO A 798 -23.37 -26.23 5.96
C PRO A 798 -24.58 -27.15 5.79
N ARG A 799 -24.98 -27.78 6.89
CA ARG A 799 -26.18 -28.63 6.97
C ARG A 799 -27.36 -27.86 7.56
N MET A 800 -28.56 -28.10 7.04
CA MET A 800 -29.82 -27.64 7.62
C MET A 800 -30.11 -28.40 8.93
N ILE A 801 -31.04 -27.88 9.73
CA ILE A 801 -31.50 -28.53 10.98
C ILE A 801 -31.98 -29.98 10.74
N SER A 802 -32.49 -30.26 9.54
CA SER A 802 -32.88 -31.61 9.11
C SER A 802 -31.71 -32.55 8.79
N GLY A 803 -30.46 -32.13 8.97
CA GLY A 803 -29.25 -32.90 8.64
C GLY A 803 -28.88 -32.93 7.15
N LYS A 804 -29.64 -32.23 6.29
CA LYS A 804 -29.47 -32.19 4.83
C LYS A 804 -28.60 -31.00 4.41
N THR A 805 -27.70 -31.19 3.43
CA THR A 805 -26.97 -30.07 2.80
C THR A 805 -27.77 -29.41 1.68
N LEU A 806 -28.51 -30.20 0.88
CA LEU A 806 -29.51 -29.73 -0.07
C LEU A 806 -30.78 -30.59 0.00
N PRO A 807 -31.94 -30.08 -0.45
CA PRO A 807 -33.18 -30.85 -0.48
C PRO A 807 -33.10 -32.16 -1.29
N CYS A 808 -32.22 -32.21 -2.29
CA CYS A 808 -31.99 -33.37 -3.14
C CYS A 808 -31.16 -34.49 -2.48
N PHE A 809 -30.50 -34.22 -1.35
CA PHE A 809 -29.74 -35.23 -0.62
C PHE A 809 -30.56 -35.79 0.56
N PRO A 810 -30.37 -37.07 0.91
CA PRO A 810 -30.98 -37.63 2.11
C PRO A 810 -30.39 -36.98 3.39
N PRO A 811 -31.12 -37.00 4.52
CA PRO A 811 -30.59 -36.55 5.80
C PRO A 811 -29.30 -37.31 6.15
N TRP A 812 -28.28 -36.59 6.66
CA TRP A 812 -27.03 -37.19 7.11
C TRP A 812 -26.29 -38.01 6.05
N ASP A 813 -26.47 -37.67 4.77
CA ASP A 813 -25.80 -38.34 3.66
C ASP A 813 -24.27 -38.41 3.88
N THR A 814 -23.73 -39.61 3.71
CA THR A 814 -22.32 -39.94 3.86
C THR A 814 -21.58 -39.85 2.53
N SER A 815 -22.27 -39.52 1.44
CA SER A 815 -21.64 -39.35 0.13
C SER A 815 -20.64 -38.19 0.12
N SER A 816 -19.58 -38.36 -0.69
CA SER A 816 -18.56 -37.31 -0.85
C SER A 816 -19.17 -36.03 -1.43
N ARG A 817 -20.08 -36.20 -2.40
CA ARG A 817 -20.79 -35.13 -3.12
C ARG A 817 -21.71 -34.31 -2.22
N ALA A 818 -22.44 -34.94 -1.30
CA ALA A 818 -23.38 -34.22 -0.44
C ALA A 818 -22.70 -33.18 0.45
N GLY A 819 -21.45 -33.40 0.84
CA GLY A 819 -20.65 -32.43 1.61
C GLY A 819 -19.76 -31.54 0.75
N GLY A 820 -20.07 -31.36 -0.54
CA GLY A 820 -19.43 -30.34 -1.39
C GLY A 820 -18.16 -30.78 -2.12
N PHE A 821 -17.88 -32.08 -2.25
CA PHE A 821 -16.81 -32.55 -3.11
C PHE A 821 -17.26 -32.57 -4.58
N ILE A 822 -16.60 -31.78 -5.43
CA ILE A 822 -16.91 -31.66 -6.85
C ILE A 822 -15.86 -32.41 -7.67
N GLY A 823 -16.22 -33.60 -8.15
CA GLY A 823 -15.39 -34.41 -9.05
C GLY A 823 -15.50 -34.01 -10.53
N ASP A 824 -16.50 -33.21 -10.87
CA ASP A 824 -16.68 -32.64 -12.21
C ASP A 824 -15.75 -31.41 -12.40
N ARG A 825 -15.60 -30.97 -13.66
CA ARG A 825 -14.63 -29.93 -14.09
C ARG A 825 -15.32 -28.84 -14.92
N PHE A 826 -14.73 -27.65 -15.01
CA PHE A 826 -15.32 -26.56 -15.80
C PHE A 826 -15.47 -26.91 -17.29
N LEU A 827 -14.55 -27.71 -17.85
CA LEU A 827 -14.59 -28.12 -19.26
C LEU A 827 -15.86 -28.89 -19.64
N THR A 828 -16.34 -29.78 -18.77
CA THR A 828 -17.52 -30.63 -19.02
C THR A 828 -18.81 -30.08 -18.40
N GLY A 829 -18.69 -29.04 -17.57
CA GLY A 829 -19.80 -28.46 -16.82
C GLY A 829 -20.01 -29.11 -15.46
N LEU A 830 -20.73 -28.40 -14.58
CA LEU A 830 -21.05 -28.82 -13.21
C LEU A 830 -22.50 -29.27 -13.11
N ARG A 831 -22.79 -30.25 -12.24
CA ARG A 831 -24.18 -30.64 -11.95
C ARG A 831 -24.89 -29.58 -11.10
N PRO A 832 -26.23 -29.49 -11.11
CA PRO A 832 -26.95 -28.45 -10.38
C PRO A 832 -26.63 -28.39 -8.86
N GLN A 833 -26.42 -29.54 -8.22
CA GLN A 833 -26.06 -29.59 -6.79
C GLN A 833 -24.68 -28.99 -6.54
N GLU A 834 -23.70 -29.35 -7.36
CA GLU A 834 -22.32 -28.88 -7.27
C GLU A 834 -22.20 -27.40 -7.63
N TYR A 835 -22.95 -26.96 -8.65
CA TYR A 835 -23.04 -25.56 -9.05
C TYR A 835 -23.51 -24.69 -7.89
N TYR A 836 -24.50 -25.14 -7.12
CA TYR A 836 -25.00 -24.41 -5.96
C TYR A 836 -23.94 -24.29 -4.85
N PHE A 837 -23.21 -25.37 -4.55
CA PHE A 837 -22.11 -25.33 -3.58
C PHE A 837 -20.95 -24.44 -4.05
N HIS A 838 -20.63 -24.47 -5.34
CA HIS A 838 -19.62 -23.57 -5.90
C HIS A 838 -20.05 -22.09 -5.81
N CYS A 839 -21.34 -21.80 -6.02
CA CYS A 839 -21.88 -20.45 -5.82
C CYS A 839 -21.79 -19.99 -4.35
N MET A 840 -21.93 -20.90 -3.38
CA MET A 840 -21.73 -20.57 -1.97
C MET A 840 -20.27 -20.16 -1.72
N ALA A 841 -19.31 -20.96 -2.18
CA ALA A 841 -17.88 -20.68 -2.00
C ALA A 841 -17.47 -19.37 -2.68
N GLY A 842 -17.96 -19.12 -3.90
CA GLY A 842 -17.72 -17.86 -4.59
C GLY A 842 -18.29 -16.63 -3.89
N ARG A 843 -19.41 -16.76 -3.18
CA ARG A 843 -20.06 -15.65 -2.47
C ARG A 843 -19.32 -15.26 -1.19
N GLU A 844 -18.69 -16.20 -0.50
CA GLU A 844 -17.93 -15.93 0.73
C GLU A 844 -16.82 -14.90 0.50
N GLY A 845 -15.98 -15.09 -0.53
CA GLY A 845 -14.90 -14.15 -0.86
C GLY A 845 -15.41 -12.73 -1.16
N LEU A 846 -16.59 -12.60 -1.79
CA LEU A 846 -17.22 -11.31 -2.05
C LEU A 846 -17.73 -10.63 -0.76
N VAL A 847 -18.29 -11.41 0.16
CA VAL A 847 -18.78 -10.91 1.46
C VAL A 847 -17.61 -10.46 2.33
N ASP A 848 -16.53 -11.24 2.36
CA ASP A 848 -15.33 -10.92 3.13
C ASP A 848 -14.69 -9.61 2.67
N THR A 849 -14.57 -9.43 1.36
CA THR A 849 -14.09 -8.18 0.75
C THR A 849 -14.98 -6.99 1.16
N ALA A 850 -16.30 -7.16 1.20
CA ALA A 850 -17.22 -6.08 1.54
C ALA A 850 -17.19 -5.68 3.03
N VAL A 851 -17.05 -6.64 3.95
CA VAL A 851 -17.14 -6.39 5.40
C VAL A 851 -15.82 -5.86 5.97
N LYS A 852 -14.71 -6.48 5.60
CA LYS A 852 -13.45 -6.33 6.32
C LYS A 852 -12.64 -5.09 5.88
N THR A 853 -12.87 -4.55 4.68
CA THR A 853 -12.24 -3.32 4.17
C THR A 853 -12.41 -2.09 5.07
N SER A 854 -13.53 -1.99 5.79
CA SER A 854 -13.80 -0.86 6.69
C SER A 854 -12.90 -0.85 7.94
N ARG A 855 -12.49 -2.03 8.43
CA ARG A 855 -11.73 -2.18 9.69
C ARG A 855 -10.26 -1.83 9.50
N SER A 856 -9.64 -2.31 8.42
CA SER A 856 -8.23 -2.05 8.10
C SER A 856 -7.96 -0.55 7.90
N GLY A 857 -8.84 0.15 7.17
CA GLY A 857 -8.67 1.59 6.92
C GLY A 857 -8.71 2.46 8.18
N TYR A 858 -9.50 2.08 9.19
CA TYR A 858 -9.51 2.78 10.48
C TYR A 858 -8.24 2.50 11.29
N LEU A 859 -7.83 1.23 11.35
CA LEU A 859 -6.59 0.82 12.02
C LEU A 859 -5.38 1.56 11.46
N GLN A 860 -5.23 1.56 10.13
CA GLN A 860 -4.12 2.25 9.47
C GLN A 860 -4.09 3.75 9.82
N ARG A 861 -5.25 4.40 9.87
CA ARG A 861 -5.32 5.82 10.24
C ARG A 861 -4.87 6.06 11.68
N CYS A 862 -5.26 5.20 12.62
CA CYS A 862 -4.82 5.29 14.01
C CYS A 862 -3.29 5.14 14.11
N LEU A 863 -2.72 4.15 13.42
CA LEU A 863 -1.27 3.95 13.38
C LEU A 863 -0.53 5.16 12.79
N ILE A 864 -0.96 5.66 11.62
CA ILE A 864 -0.33 6.83 10.99
C ILE A 864 -0.38 8.03 11.93
N LYS A 865 -1.52 8.29 12.59
CA LYS A 865 -1.63 9.45 13.49
C LYS A 865 -0.80 9.34 14.76
N SER A 866 -0.55 8.13 15.26
CA SER A 866 0.35 7.92 16.39
C SER A 866 1.82 8.02 16.00
N LEU A 867 2.18 7.63 14.77
CA LEU A 867 3.57 7.47 14.33
C LEU A 867 4.06 8.57 13.36
N GLU A 868 3.23 9.55 12.97
CA GLU A 868 3.58 10.56 11.95
C GLU A 868 4.75 11.48 12.33
N SER A 869 5.06 11.61 13.63
CA SER A 869 6.18 12.43 14.11
C SER A 869 7.52 11.70 14.16
N LEU A 870 7.53 10.37 14.03
CA LEU A 870 8.74 9.56 14.12
C LEU A 870 9.53 9.63 12.82
N LYS A 871 10.77 10.11 12.93
CA LYS A 871 11.73 10.24 11.83
C LYS A 871 13.12 9.88 12.32
N VAL A 872 14.01 9.51 11.41
CA VAL A 872 15.43 9.32 11.72
C VAL A 872 16.08 10.68 11.95
N SER A 873 16.75 10.87 13.07
CA SER A 873 17.53 12.08 13.37
C SER A 873 18.95 11.99 12.80
N TYR A 874 19.63 13.12 12.63
CA TYR A 874 21.00 13.17 12.09
C TYR A 874 22.05 12.48 12.99
N ASP A 875 21.74 12.33 14.28
CA ASP A 875 22.55 11.59 15.25
C ASP A 875 22.24 10.08 15.25
N HIS A 876 21.34 9.61 14.36
CA HIS A 876 20.85 8.24 14.31
C HIS A 876 20.37 7.72 15.69
N THR A 877 19.79 8.59 16.53
CA THR A 877 19.34 8.24 17.89
C THR A 877 18.39 7.04 17.89
N PHE A 878 18.72 6.02 18.69
CA PHE A 878 18.11 4.68 18.69
C PHE A 878 18.11 4.08 17.27
N CYS A 879 19.18 3.38 16.92
CA CYS A 879 19.40 2.76 15.60
C CYS A 879 18.12 2.12 15.06
N TYR A 880 17.68 2.61 13.89
CA TYR A 880 16.50 2.07 13.21
C TYR A 880 16.68 0.57 12.96
N GLY A 881 15.79 -0.27 13.48
CA GLY A 881 15.91 -1.73 13.32
C GLY A 881 17.13 -2.35 14.02
N GLU A 882 17.75 -1.67 14.99
CA GLU A 882 19.01 -2.04 15.66
C GLU A 882 20.27 -1.97 14.77
N ASP A 883 20.13 -2.15 13.46
CA ASP A 883 21.22 -2.14 12.47
C ASP A 883 21.34 -0.85 11.64
N GLY A 884 20.36 0.05 11.70
CA GLY A 884 20.32 1.30 10.95
C GLY A 884 20.11 1.16 9.44
N VAL A 885 19.71 -0.02 8.95
CA VAL A 885 19.62 -0.32 7.51
C VAL A 885 18.23 0.04 6.95
N ASP A 886 18.20 0.63 5.76
CA ASP A 886 16.96 0.88 5.03
C ASP A 886 16.48 -0.41 4.36
N VAL A 887 15.22 -0.80 4.61
CA VAL A 887 14.54 -1.96 4.01
C VAL A 887 14.59 -1.93 2.48
N LEU A 888 14.60 -0.74 1.87
CA LEU A 888 14.68 -0.61 0.40
C LEU A 888 16.07 -0.95 -0.16
N LYS A 889 17.10 -0.96 0.68
CA LYS A 889 18.52 -1.13 0.29
C LYS A 889 19.12 -2.44 0.82
N THR A 890 18.35 -3.29 1.50
CA THR A 890 18.79 -4.58 2.10
C THR A 890 19.23 -5.62 1.07
N SER A 891 18.84 -5.45 -0.20
CA SER A 891 19.19 -6.36 -1.28
C SER A 891 20.71 -6.60 -1.37
N PHE A 892 21.10 -7.88 -1.46
CA PHE A 892 22.48 -8.38 -1.45
C PHE A 892 23.25 -8.27 -0.11
N LEU A 893 22.59 -7.92 1.01
CA LEU A 893 23.18 -8.03 2.35
C LEU A 893 22.91 -9.41 3.00
N ASP A 894 21.69 -9.92 2.88
CA ASP A 894 21.29 -11.18 3.53
C ASP A 894 21.52 -12.40 2.63
N ASP A 895 22.45 -13.29 3.01
CA ASP A 895 22.73 -14.62 2.42
C ASP A 895 22.94 -14.69 0.88
N LYS A 896 23.12 -13.53 0.23
CA LYS A 896 23.38 -13.35 -1.20
C LYS A 896 24.79 -12.84 -1.49
N PHE A 897 25.75 -13.37 -0.73
CA PHE A 897 27.19 -13.08 -0.92
C PHE A 897 27.71 -13.55 -2.28
N ARG A 898 27.06 -14.54 -2.89
CA ARG A 898 27.38 -15.05 -4.22
C ARG A 898 27.21 -13.97 -5.29
N GLU A 899 26.08 -13.30 -5.31
CA GLU A 899 25.75 -12.25 -6.26
C GLU A 899 26.66 -11.02 -6.10
N LEU A 900 27.02 -10.70 -4.86
CA LEU A 900 27.99 -9.65 -4.54
C LEU A 900 29.40 -9.99 -5.03
N SER A 901 29.80 -11.27 -4.89
CA SER A 901 31.10 -11.77 -5.35
C SER A 901 31.24 -11.75 -6.87
N ASP A 902 30.23 -12.26 -7.58
CA ASP A 902 30.20 -12.32 -9.04
C ASP A 902 30.24 -10.92 -9.67
N ASN A 903 29.61 -9.92 -9.02
CA ASN A 903 29.46 -8.56 -9.54
C ASN A 903 30.39 -7.52 -8.91
N ARG A 904 31.49 -7.94 -8.27
CA ARG A 904 32.44 -7.03 -7.59
C ARG A 904 32.93 -5.86 -8.46
N ARG A 905 33.18 -6.08 -9.76
CA ARG A 905 33.68 -5.05 -10.67
C ARG A 905 32.65 -3.95 -10.89
N ALA A 906 31.38 -4.32 -11.06
CA ALA A 906 30.29 -3.38 -11.24
C ALA A 906 30.03 -2.56 -9.96
N LEU A 907 30.07 -3.21 -8.78
CA LEU A 907 29.93 -2.55 -7.49
C LEU A 907 31.07 -1.54 -7.23
N LEU A 908 32.32 -1.93 -7.48
CA LEU A 908 33.47 -1.03 -7.33
C LEU A 908 33.40 0.15 -8.33
N GLY A 909 32.97 -0.09 -9.57
CA GLY A 909 32.77 0.97 -10.56
C GLY A 909 31.70 1.99 -10.15
N LYS A 910 30.64 1.55 -9.47
CA LYS A 910 29.60 2.44 -8.89
C LYS A 910 30.20 3.40 -7.85
N LEU A 911 31.15 2.93 -7.05
CA LEU A 911 31.82 3.70 -6.00
C LEU A 911 32.87 4.67 -6.53
N ASP A 912 33.64 4.27 -7.56
CA ASP A 912 34.64 5.14 -8.19
C ASP A 912 34.00 6.32 -8.96
N SER A 913 32.77 6.16 -9.45
CA SER A 913 32.03 7.18 -10.20
C SER A 913 31.53 8.35 -9.34
N HIS A 914 31.32 8.13 -8.04
CA HIS A 914 30.68 9.11 -7.14
C HIS A 914 31.65 10.05 -6.39
N ASN A 915 32.98 9.99 -6.62
CA ASN A 915 33.95 10.66 -5.75
C ASN A 915 33.80 10.24 -4.26
N ASP A 916 33.22 9.07 -4.02
CA ASP A 916 32.96 8.47 -2.71
C ASP A 916 34.21 7.89 -2.05
N LYS A 917 35.41 8.27 -2.51
CA LYS A 917 36.65 8.03 -1.77
C LYS A 917 36.57 8.63 -0.37
N HIS A 918 35.77 9.69 -0.16
CA HIS A 918 35.52 10.26 1.16
C HIS A 918 34.71 9.35 2.11
N LEU A 919 33.80 8.49 1.61
CA LEU A 919 33.06 7.51 2.44
C LEU A 919 33.98 6.40 2.97
N LEU A 920 35.05 6.09 2.24
CA LEU A 920 36.10 5.17 2.70
C LEU A 920 37.03 5.80 3.75
N LEU A 921 37.12 7.14 3.78
CA LEU A 921 38.05 7.90 4.64
C LEU A 921 37.41 8.40 5.94
N ASN A 922 36.09 8.65 5.96
CA ASN A 922 35.33 9.00 7.17
C ASN A 922 34.02 8.18 7.20
N PRO A 923 34.01 6.97 7.79
CA PRO A 923 32.74 6.37 8.18
C PRO A 923 32.05 7.34 9.14
N ASN A 924 30.77 7.65 8.92
CA ASN A 924 29.97 8.43 9.87
C ASN A 924 30.25 7.92 11.29
N GLY A 925 30.61 8.82 12.22
CA GLY A 925 31.22 8.48 13.51
C GLY A 925 30.40 7.62 14.49
N TYR A 926 29.26 7.06 14.07
CA TYR A 926 28.32 6.29 14.90
C TYR A 926 28.18 4.82 14.48
N ILE A 927 28.33 4.48 13.19
CA ILE A 927 28.25 3.08 12.69
C ILE A 927 29.52 2.79 11.91
N SER A 928 30.59 2.42 12.62
CA SER A 928 31.91 2.10 12.04
C SER A 928 32.13 0.60 11.81
N GLU A 929 31.34 -0.23 12.48
CA GLU A 929 31.47 -1.69 12.55
C GLU A 929 30.29 -2.38 11.86
N LEU A 930 30.57 -3.53 11.26
CA LEU A 930 29.55 -4.39 10.67
C LEU A 930 28.83 -5.16 11.79
N PRO A 931 27.52 -5.44 11.67
CA PRO A 931 26.83 -6.30 12.62
C PRO A 931 27.48 -7.68 12.72
N GLU A 932 27.62 -8.21 13.94
CA GLU A 932 28.30 -9.50 14.20
C GLU A 932 27.70 -10.65 13.38
N LYS A 933 26.36 -10.70 13.28
CA LYS A 933 25.63 -11.70 12.51
C LYS A 933 25.98 -11.69 11.02
N LEU A 934 26.17 -10.51 10.44
CA LEU A 934 26.55 -10.38 9.02
C LEU A 934 27.97 -10.90 8.77
N ILE A 935 28.87 -10.65 9.72
CA ILE A 935 30.25 -11.15 9.69
C ILE A 935 30.27 -12.68 9.76
N GLU A 936 29.48 -13.26 10.66
CA GLU A 936 29.36 -14.70 10.84
C GLU A 936 28.87 -15.40 9.56
N ASN A 937 27.77 -14.92 8.98
CA ASN A 937 27.22 -15.46 7.73
C ASN A 937 28.22 -15.35 6.56
N ALA A 938 28.94 -14.23 6.47
CA ALA A 938 29.96 -14.05 5.43
C ALA A 938 31.16 -15.02 5.60
N MET A 939 31.56 -15.29 6.85
CA MET A 939 32.62 -16.27 7.14
C MET A 939 32.15 -17.70 6.85
N GLU A 940 30.92 -18.05 7.17
CA GLU A 940 30.32 -19.35 6.83
C GLU A 940 30.27 -19.57 5.32
N PHE A 941 29.86 -18.54 4.56
CA PHE A 941 29.89 -18.56 3.10
C PHE A 941 31.29 -18.85 2.55
N LEU A 942 32.33 -18.15 3.05
CA LEU A 942 33.72 -18.39 2.64
C LEU A 942 34.22 -19.80 2.99
N LYS A 943 33.81 -20.35 4.14
CA LYS A 943 34.13 -21.73 4.54
C LYS A 943 33.49 -22.74 3.60
N SER A 944 32.20 -22.59 3.30
CA SER A 944 31.45 -23.51 2.43
C SER A 944 32.02 -23.59 1.01
N LYS A 945 32.53 -22.47 0.47
CA LYS A 945 33.01 -22.36 -0.92
C LYS A 945 34.51 -22.59 -1.11
N ARG A 946 35.27 -22.82 -0.04
CA ARG A 946 36.71 -23.11 -0.11
C ARG A 946 37.07 -24.37 -0.92
N ASN A 947 36.09 -25.26 -1.14
CA ASN A 947 36.22 -26.49 -1.92
C ASN A 947 35.87 -26.34 -3.42
N GLU A 948 35.24 -25.23 -3.83
CA GLU A 948 34.86 -24.96 -5.24
C GLU A 948 35.91 -24.08 -5.93
N LYS A 949 36.98 -24.69 -6.47
CA LYS A 949 38.01 -23.94 -7.23
C LYS A 949 37.43 -23.33 -8.51
N GLY A 950 37.67 -22.03 -8.72
CA GLY A 950 37.61 -21.38 -10.05
C GLY A 950 36.55 -20.29 -10.24
N ARG A 951 35.41 -20.33 -9.54
CA ARG A 951 34.33 -19.33 -9.70
C ARG A 951 34.28 -18.26 -8.61
N TYR A 952 34.75 -18.56 -7.39
CA TYR A 952 34.67 -17.69 -6.20
C TYR A 952 36.04 -17.40 -5.55
N ASP A 953 37.07 -17.15 -6.36
CA ASP A 953 38.40 -16.80 -5.82
C ASP A 953 38.44 -15.33 -5.36
N ILE A 954 37.72 -15.04 -4.27
CA ILE A 954 37.75 -13.75 -3.57
C ILE A 954 38.48 -13.93 -2.24
N LYS A 955 39.45 -13.05 -1.99
CA LYS A 955 40.12 -13.00 -0.69
C LYS A 955 39.16 -12.50 0.36
N GLU A 956 39.19 -13.09 1.55
CA GLU A 956 38.38 -12.68 2.71
C GLU A 956 38.39 -11.16 2.94
N LYS A 957 39.58 -10.53 2.89
CA LYS A 957 39.74 -9.07 3.04
C LYS A 957 38.98 -8.25 2.00
N GLU A 958 38.87 -8.76 0.77
CA GLU A 958 38.19 -8.08 -0.34
C GLU A 958 36.67 -8.18 -0.17
N LEU A 959 36.15 -9.36 0.20
CA LEU A 959 34.73 -9.57 0.48
C LEU A 959 34.27 -8.69 1.65
N MET A 960 35.03 -8.67 2.75
CA MET A 960 34.71 -7.84 3.93
C MET A 960 34.71 -6.35 3.60
N LYS A 961 35.61 -5.91 2.70
CA LYS A 961 35.62 -4.52 2.23
C LYS A 961 34.36 -4.20 1.40
N LEU A 962 33.97 -5.10 0.49
CA LEU A 962 32.75 -4.92 -0.32
C LEU A 962 31.50 -4.89 0.55
N LEU A 963 31.40 -5.79 1.53
CA LEU A 963 30.30 -5.82 2.49
C LEU A 963 30.23 -4.56 3.34
N LYS A 964 31.37 -4.08 3.86
CA LYS A 964 31.43 -2.83 4.61
C LYS A 964 30.92 -1.66 3.79
N VAL A 965 31.32 -1.57 2.53
CA VAL A 965 30.88 -0.48 1.65
C VAL A 965 29.40 -0.60 1.32
N LYS A 966 28.92 -1.80 0.99
CA LYS A 966 27.50 -2.04 0.71
C LYS A 966 26.63 -1.73 1.93
N TYR A 967 27.03 -2.15 3.11
CA TYR A 967 26.33 -1.87 4.37
C TYR A 967 26.22 -0.37 4.64
N ILE A 968 27.33 0.38 4.58
CA ILE A 968 27.33 1.84 4.77
C ILE A 968 26.43 2.53 3.75
N SER A 969 26.44 2.10 2.48
CA SER A 969 25.57 2.65 1.43
C SER A 969 24.08 2.31 1.61
N SER A 970 23.77 1.31 2.44
CA SER A 970 22.41 0.81 2.68
C SER A 970 21.80 1.36 3.97
N LEU A 971 22.52 2.20 4.71
CA LEU A 971 21.99 2.88 5.89
C LEU A 971 20.82 3.80 5.53
N VAL A 972 19.90 3.94 6.48
CA VAL A 972 18.75 4.83 6.37
C VAL A 972 19.19 6.30 6.41
N ASP A 973 18.65 7.09 5.49
CA ASP A 973 18.98 8.50 5.37
C ASP A 973 18.31 9.31 6.52
N PRO A 974 19.04 10.23 7.19
CA PRO A 974 18.45 11.11 8.19
C PRO A 974 17.29 11.93 7.62
N GLY A 975 16.20 12.00 8.37
CA GLY A 975 14.95 12.66 7.97
C GLY A 975 13.90 11.72 7.38
N GLU A 976 14.21 10.44 7.12
CA GLU A 976 13.22 9.49 6.60
C GLU A 976 12.08 9.28 7.60
N ALA A 977 10.84 9.31 7.10
CA ALA A 977 9.60 9.24 7.88
C ALA A 977 9.24 7.79 8.26
N VAL A 978 10.13 7.12 8.98
CA VAL A 978 10.05 5.69 9.33
C VAL A 978 8.75 5.30 10.06
N GLY A 979 8.16 6.21 10.86
CA GLY A 979 6.90 5.93 11.53
C GLY A 979 5.71 5.79 10.58
N VAL A 980 5.66 6.62 9.53
CA VAL A 980 4.60 6.53 8.50
C VAL A 980 4.81 5.28 7.64
N VAL A 981 6.07 4.97 7.29
CA VAL A 981 6.41 3.76 6.54
C VAL A 981 5.99 2.51 7.31
N ALA A 982 6.34 2.41 8.60
CA ALA A 982 5.93 1.29 9.46
C ALA A 982 4.40 1.15 9.55
N ALA A 983 3.69 2.27 9.74
CA ALA A 983 2.22 2.26 9.79
C ALA A 983 1.59 1.77 8.46
N GLN A 984 2.16 2.15 7.31
CA GLN A 984 1.70 1.68 6.00
C GLN A 984 2.03 0.20 5.77
N SER A 985 3.23 -0.24 6.16
CA SER A 985 3.67 -1.64 6.04
C SER A 985 2.86 -2.62 6.89
N ILE A 986 2.15 -2.13 7.92
CA ILE A 986 1.17 -2.91 8.70
C ILE A 986 -0.25 -2.73 8.12
N GLY A 987 -0.62 -1.50 7.77
CA GLY A 987 -1.97 -1.15 7.35
C GLY A 987 -2.36 -1.73 5.99
N GLU A 988 -1.48 -1.65 4.98
CA GLU A 988 -1.80 -2.15 3.64
C GLU A 988 -2.03 -3.67 3.61
N PRO A 989 -1.16 -4.52 4.20
CA PRO A 989 -1.38 -5.97 4.20
C PRO A 989 -2.60 -6.40 5.00
N SER A 990 -3.03 -5.60 5.98
CA SER A 990 -4.27 -5.87 6.72
C SER A 990 -5.52 -5.77 5.83
N THR A 991 -5.42 -5.19 4.63
CA THR A 991 -6.47 -5.26 3.59
C THR A 991 -6.41 -6.54 2.77
N GLN A 992 -5.33 -7.31 2.84
CA GLN A 992 -5.16 -8.60 2.15
C GLN A 992 -5.43 -9.78 3.08
N MET A 993 -5.31 -9.60 4.41
CA MET A 993 -5.75 -10.58 5.41
C MET A 993 -7.27 -10.62 5.59
N THR A 994 -8.00 -10.03 4.66
CA THR A 994 -9.45 -9.96 4.63
C THR A 994 -9.99 -10.86 3.55
#